data_AF-A0A6P8SXA4-F1
#
_entry.id   AF-A0A6P8SXA4-F1
#
_cell.length_a   1.000
_cell.length_b   1.000
_cell.length_c   1.000
_cell.angle_alpha   90.00
_cell.angle_beta   90.00
_cell.angle_gamma   90.00
#
_symmetry.space_group_name_H-M   'P 1'
#
loop_
_entity.id
_entity.type
_entity.pdbx_description
1 polymer ?
#
loop_
_entity_poly.entity_id
_entity_poly.type
_entity_poly.pdbx_seq_one_letter_code
_entity_poly.pdbx_strand_id
1 'polypeptide(L)'
;MCLLLVLAVGLQQISWSQLILHQQITLCAFFQLLRKQGKTLKSSRAKDVVVPAKPPVHFFSPISPVVDLFRGQLDYAEHIRQDSEITLFFLYAPWCGQSIATRQEIEHVARRLADQVLFVAVNCWWNQGKCRKQKSFFYFPVIYLYHKSFGPIEYKGLMTAAYIEKFVRRVMTPLLYISSQSRLRDFLAHYEPAVLGYFEFNASPQPPGYLTFFTSALHSLKKDYIDTVRYGVITNKRVAKEISLTDSGSVYLHRKLNASLVYPREILNYTAQNICNWAFENRETLLRWLMPHGGKSLLMNNELKKGPALILFIPFNPLSENDPLLAEITEVALQYNSCNKSQAVDPGLQQLEQTDSLAMEPLPLASPLHLSETLTKHQCCNTVVLPQWHTISRTHNICDLCVNQMVGIQPSKASVPQCNFFEIETALDSFYLKEHFFMQIMSNSIECSNFLSFYNPFSHYTACCRTMSRGLINLSISGQTNSQAKNLEFSSHGKNHKDGSQFSVPHIEESGSLIHGLHEHRGTITGLSCKTNKTLNLYLLDSNLFWKYAERLGASRMTPVKEFATIVDLKEEMHYVLDQKQALVKPTLETFIQNFSTIYSPLKRELVSSSPIHEPKHHPITEVTTSTFHQVVLLSKKDVLLQYYAPWCGFCTALNHIFIRLARLLPSANFTVARINVAQNDLPWEFMVDRLPTILLFPHRRKDFSMKYPEDLDINLPNLLKFILRYSSQPCRKECAHTHPPLTDHASHLEGKIQRLQTEISFLRKAQAQLASQISDARKDEHRLKIQKQALEENKVALQLHKDVLQALYEEKAKEVGEMAEKLQDLMDKSKSLLTENALLNILISSLEDKLVENKQEKKITIFNQSSPVGTRGPVADSEPKVHNENSADILGTDTAVTSEYIKGNRTD
;
A
#
# COMPACT_ATOMS: atom_id res chain seq x y z
N MET A 1 7.53 51.32 0.12
CA MET A 1 8.04 49.94 -0.05
C MET A 1 9.47 49.73 0.46
N CYS A 2 10.43 50.66 0.30
CA CYS A 2 11.86 50.37 0.54
C CYS A 2 12.24 49.84 1.95
N LEU A 3 11.49 50.16 3.02
CA LEU A 3 11.78 49.65 4.37
C LEU A 3 11.65 48.11 4.51
N LEU A 4 10.81 47.46 3.70
CA LEU A 4 10.60 46.01 3.75
C LEU A 4 11.75 45.20 3.12
N LEU A 5 12.59 45.83 2.28
CA LEU A 5 13.71 45.17 1.62
C LEU A 5 15.00 45.13 2.48
N VAL A 6 15.12 46.01 3.47
CA VAL A 6 16.31 46.05 4.36
C VAL A 6 16.24 44.93 5.41
N LEU A 7 15.05 44.64 5.94
CA LEU A 7 14.84 43.59 6.95
C LEU A 7 14.96 42.15 6.40
N ALA A 8 14.76 41.95 5.10
CA ALA A 8 14.77 40.63 4.47
C ALA A 8 16.19 40.04 4.25
N VAL A 9 17.24 40.85 4.29
CA VAL A 9 18.63 40.43 3.95
C VAL A 9 19.50 40.20 5.20
N GLY A 10 19.11 40.75 6.36
CA GLY A 10 19.93 40.72 7.58
C GLY A 10 19.82 39.47 8.48
N LEU A 11 18.94 38.52 8.17
CA LEU A 11 18.50 37.47 9.12
C LEU A 11 18.96 36.04 8.81
N GLN A 12 19.89 35.84 7.87
CA GLN A 12 20.26 34.50 7.40
C GLN A 12 21.72 34.07 7.68
N GLN A 13 22.34 34.61 8.75
CA GLN A 13 23.62 34.08 9.25
C GLN A 13 23.81 34.25 10.78
N ILE A 14 22.83 33.81 11.57
CA ILE A 14 22.94 33.69 13.03
C ILE A 14 22.83 32.21 13.42
N SER A 15 23.85 31.68 14.09
CA SER A 15 23.80 30.34 14.68
C SER A 15 22.81 30.31 15.85
N TRP A 16 22.06 29.22 16.00
CA TRP A 16 21.14 29.01 17.13
C TRP A 16 21.82 29.16 18.50
N SER A 17 23.14 28.96 18.59
CA SER A 17 23.93 29.19 19.81
C SER A 17 24.00 30.66 20.25
N GLN A 18 23.94 31.64 19.33
CA GLN A 18 24.07 33.06 19.67
C GLN A 18 22.78 33.67 20.25
N LEU A 19 21.60 33.19 19.81
CA LEU A 19 20.31 33.67 20.35
C LEU A 19 20.17 33.31 21.84
N ILE A 20 20.58 32.09 22.20
CA ILE A 20 20.56 31.57 23.58
C ILE A 20 21.49 32.41 24.47
N LEU A 21 22.71 32.68 24.00
CA LEU A 21 23.71 33.43 24.77
C LEU A 21 23.25 34.88 25.06
N HIS A 22 22.60 35.54 24.09
CA HIS A 22 22.12 36.90 24.29
C HIS A 22 20.92 36.97 25.26
N GLN A 23 20.01 35.99 25.22
CA GLN A 23 18.95 35.87 26.23
C GLN A 23 19.52 35.63 27.63
N GLN A 24 20.49 34.71 27.79
CA GLN A 24 21.10 34.40 29.08
C GLN A 24 21.80 35.61 29.71
N ILE A 25 22.52 36.42 28.91
CA ILE A 25 23.19 37.64 29.40
C ILE A 25 22.15 38.68 29.89
N THR A 26 21.08 38.91 29.13
CA THR A 26 20.01 39.84 29.58
C THR A 26 19.26 39.35 30.82
N LEU A 27 18.99 38.05 30.93
CA LEU A 27 18.38 37.46 32.13
C LEU A 27 19.29 37.60 33.36
N CYS A 28 20.59 37.33 33.25
CA CYS A 28 21.55 37.52 34.34
C CYS A 28 21.62 38.98 34.82
N ALA A 29 21.64 39.96 33.91
CA ALA A 29 21.60 41.38 34.26
C ALA A 29 20.31 41.75 35.01
N PHE A 30 19.16 41.25 34.56
CA PHE A 30 17.86 41.48 35.20
C PHE A 30 17.78 40.87 36.61
N PHE A 31 18.29 39.65 36.80
CA PHE A 31 18.36 39.00 38.11
C PHE A 31 19.33 39.70 39.10
N GLN A 32 20.44 40.27 38.63
CA GLN A 32 21.33 41.07 39.48
C GLN A 32 20.69 42.39 39.91
N LEU A 33 19.91 43.05 39.04
CA LEU A 33 19.12 44.24 39.38
C LEU A 33 18.04 43.92 40.43
N LEU A 34 17.30 42.82 40.26
CA LEU A 34 16.29 42.38 41.24
C LEU A 34 16.89 42.06 42.61
N ARG A 35 18.09 41.45 42.67
CA ARG A 35 18.80 41.19 43.94
C ARG A 35 19.15 42.46 44.72
N LYS A 36 19.30 43.62 44.07
CA LYS A 36 19.56 44.91 44.74
C LYS A 36 18.33 45.58 45.36
N GLN A 37 17.11 45.11 45.12
CA GLN A 37 15.87 45.74 45.62
C GLN A 37 15.18 45.02 46.79
N GLY A 38 15.80 44.01 47.40
CA GLY A 38 15.40 43.47 48.71
C GLY A 38 14.01 42.81 48.80
N LYS A 39 13.29 42.61 47.69
CA LYS A 39 11.95 42.02 47.68
C LYS A 39 12.01 40.49 47.60
N THR A 40 11.70 39.83 48.71
CA THR A 40 11.61 38.37 48.83
C THR A 40 10.35 37.83 48.13
N LEU A 41 10.46 37.55 46.83
CA LEU A 41 9.46 36.77 46.11
C LEU A 41 9.36 35.37 46.74
N LYS A 42 8.23 35.09 47.43
CA LYS A 42 7.90 33.74 47.91
C LYS A 42 7.81 32.80 46.70
N SER A 43 8.50 31.67 46.79
CA SER A 43 8.55 30.69 45.70
C SER A 43 7.16 30.08 45.45
N SER A 44 6.51 30.53 44.36
CA SER A 44 5.35 29.84 43.82
C SER A 44 5.83 28.48 43.29
N ARG A 45 5.33 27.40 43.89
CA ARG A 45 5.56 26.02 43.46
C ARG A 45 5.25 25.94 41.97
N ALA A 46 6.25 25.63 41.14
CA ALA A 46 6.07 25.54 39.70
C ALA A 46 4.94 24.54 39.40
N LYS A 47 3.90 24.99 38.69
CA LYS A 47 2.85 24.10 38.20
C LYS A 47 3.48 23.16 37.17
N ASP A 48 3.16 21.88 37.26
CA ASP A 48 3.59 20.90 36.26
C ASP A 48 3.13 21.34 34.87
N VAL A 49 4.09 21.56 33.96
CA VAL A 49 3.84 22.03 32.59
C VAL A 49 3.35 20.88 31.68
N VAL A 50 3.15 19.69 32.25
CA VAL A 50 2.48 18.56 31.60
C VAL A 50 0.97 18.78 31.66
N VAL A 51 0.43 19.43 30.62
CA VAL A 51 -1.02 19.47 30.39
C VAL A 51 -1.53 18.03 30.35
N PRO A 52 -2.52 17.63 31.18
CA PRO A 52 -3.01 16.26 31.19
C PRO A 52 -3.54 15.88 29.81
N ALA A 53 -3.27 14.64 29.40
CA ALA A 53 -3.74 14.13 28.11
C ALA A 53 -5.26 14.27 28.03
N LYS A 54 -5.77 14.94 26.99
CA LYS A 54 -7.21 15.11 26.78
C LYS A 54 -7.88 13.73 26.81
N PRO A 55 -9.05 13.59 27.46
CA PRO A 55 -9.75 12.31 27.50
C PRO A 55 -10.06 11.85 26.07
N PRO A 56 -10.06 10.53 25.80
CA PRO A 56 -10.38 10.04 24.47
C PRO A 56 -11.84 10.36 24.16
N VAL A 57 -12.09 10.69 22.91
CA VAL A 57 -13.43 10.91 22.35
C VAL A 57 -13.74 9.82 21.33
N HIS A 58 -15.01 9.66 20.99
CA HIS A 58 -15.44 8.83 19.87
C HIS A 58 -14.68 9.20 18.59
N PHE A 59 -14.24 8.17 17.86
CA PHE A 59 -13.60 8.25 16.56
C PHE A 59 -14.62 8.03 15.43
N PHE A 60 -15.61 7.18 15.65
CA PHE A 60 -16.74 6.99 14.74
C PHE A 60 -17.96 7.81 15.17
N SER A 61 -18.88 8.08 14.25
CA SER A 61 -20.17 8.68 14.58
C SER A 61 -21.02 7.70 15.40
N PRO A 62 -21.88 8.14 16.35
CA PRO A 62 -22.89 7.29 16.97
C PRO A 62 -23.90 6.66 16.00
N ILE A 63 -23.96 7.16 14.75
CA ILE A 63 -24.79 6.64 13.65
C ILE A 63 -24.03 5.58 12.83
N SER A 64 -22.74 5.37 13.10
CA SER A 64 -21.92 4.35 12.45
C SER A 64 -22.31 2.95 12.91
N PRO A 65 -22.36 1.93 12.03
CA PRO A 65 -22.49 0.53 12.43
C PRO A 65 -21.21 -0.04 13.09
N VAL A 66 -20.17 0.76 13.30
CA VAL A 66 -18.92 0.36 13.95
C VAL A 66 -18.99 0.64 15.47
N VAL A 67 -18.90 -0.41 16.28
CA VAL A 67 -18.89 -0.33 17.75
C VAL A 67 -17.58 0.31 18.23
N ASP A 68 -17.64 1.57 18.64
CA ASP A 68 -16.44 2.37 18.95
C ASP A 68 -16.06 2.36 20.44
N LEU A 69 -15.06 1.53 20.77
CA LEU A 69 -14.51 1.36 22.12
C LEU A 69 -13.32 2.32 22.34
N PHE A 70 -13.60 3.61 22.18
CA PHE A 70 -12.64 4.72 22.26
C PHE A 70 -11.85 4.83 23.58
N ARG A 71 -12.30 4.17 24.66
CA ARG A 71 -11.57 4.06 25.94
C ARG A 71 -10.59 2.87 26.01
N GLY A 72 -10.47 2.08 24.94
CA GLY A 72 -9.56 0.93 24.88
C GLY A 72 -10.05 -0.30 25.66
N GLN A 73 -11.36 -0.54 25.66
CA GLN A 73 -12.05 -1.61 26.41
C GLN A 73 -11.92 -2.99 25.76
N LEU A 74 -10.69 -3.51 25.64
CA LEU A 74 -10.41 -4.75 24.89
C LEU A 74 -11.18 -5.97 25.40
N ASP A 75 -11.32 -6.14 26.71
CA ASP A 75 -12.08 -7.24 27.31
C ASP A 75 -13.55 -7.28 26.85
N TYR A 76 -14.18 -6.11 26.65
CA TYR A 76 -15.55 -6.03 26.15
C TYR A 76 -15.62 -6.36 24.64
N ALA A 77 -14.60 -5.98 23.87
CA ALA A 77 -14.47 -6.39 22.47
C ALA A 77 -14.39 -7.92 22.34
N GLU A 78 -13.54 -8.56 23.14
CA GLU A 78 -13.37 -10.03 23.16
C GLU A 78 -14.58 -10.80 23.71
N HIS A 79 -15.47 -10.12 24.46
CA HIS A 79 -16.77 -10.66 24.85
C HIS A 79 -17.74 -10.66 23.67
N ILE A 80 -18.06 -9.49 23.10
CA ILE A 80 -19.04 -9.37 21.99
C ILE A 80 -18.61 -10.09 20.70
N ARG A 81 -17.30 -10.36 20.55
CA ARG A 81 -16.75 -11.20 19.48
C ARG A 81 -17.27 -12.64 19.49
N GLN A 82 -17.76 -13.14 20.63
CA GLN A 82 -18.25 -14.52 20.75
C GLN A 82 -19.67 -14.68 20.19
N ASP A 83 -20.44 -13.59 20.14
CA ASP A 83 -21.83 -13.56 19.72
C ASP A 83 -22.01 -13.50 18.20
N SER A 84 -20.94 -13.20 17.45
CA SER A 84 -20.93 -13.08 15.98
C SER A 84 -20.07 -14.16 15.32
N GLU A 85 -20.43 -14.59 14.12
CA GLU A 85 -19.64 -15.57 13.37
C GLU A 85 -18.35 -14.98 12.79
N ILE A 86 -18.37 -13.70 12.42
CA ILE A 86 -17.27 -12.98 11.80
C ILE A 86 -17.17 -11.60 12.46
N THR A 87 -16.01 -11.28 13.05
CA THR A 87 -15.79 -9.99 13.73
C THR A 87 -14.51 -9.32 13.24
N LEU A 88 -14.63 -8.07 12.77
CA LEU A 88 -13.50 -7.22 12.41
C LEU A 88 -13.15 -6.29 13.59
N PHE A 89 -11.92 -6.41 14.09
CA PHE A 89 -11.31 -5.47 15.03
C PHE A 89 -10.43 -4.46 14.29
N PHE A 90 -10.81 -3.19 14.34
CA PHE A 90 -10.03 -2.05 13.88
C PHE A 90 -9.31 -1.40 15.07
N LEU A 91 -8.05 -1.77 15.28
CA LEU A 91 -7.23 -1.29 16.39
C LEU A 91 -6.48 -0.03 15.96
N TYR A 92 -6.75 1.11 16.61
CA TYR A 92 -6.36 2.42 16.08
C TYR A 92 -5.71 3.33 17.11
N ALA A 93 -5.05 4.38 16.60
CA ALA A 93 -4.56 5.51 17.37
C ALA A 93 -5.14 6.81 16.80
N PRO A 94 -5.82 7.67 17.59
CA PRO A 94 -6.61 8.78 17.07
C PRO A 94 -5.79 9.92 16.44
N TRP A 95 -4.46 9.94 16.63
CA TRP A 95 -3.53 10.90 16.02
C TRP A 95 -2.84 10.35 14.77
N CYS A 96 -2.95 9.05 14.48
CA CYS A 96 -2.26 8.43 13.35
C CYS A 96 -2.99 8.78 12.04
N GLY A 97 -2.31 9.47 11.12
CA GLY A 97 -2.88 9.87 9.83
C GLY A 97 -3.46 8.71 9.03
N GLN A 98 -2.81 7.54 9.06
CA GLN A 98 -3.33 6.34 8.40
C GLN A 98 -4.59 5.81 9.10
N SER A 99 -4.65 5.81 10.44
CA SER A 99 -5.90 5.48 11.15
C SER A 99 -7.05 6.44 10.82
N ILE A 100 -6.76 7.74 10.72
CA ILE A 100 -7.75 8.79 10.39
C ILE A 100 -8.30 8.60 8.97
N ALA A 101 -7.46 8.22 8.00
CA ALA A 101 -7.88 7.90 6.64
C ALA A 101 -8.69 6.59 6.59
N THR A 102 -8.15 5.49 7.13
CA THR A 102 -8.79 4.16 7.12
C THR A 102 -10.15 4.14 7.84
N ARG A 103 -10.40 5.08 8.75
CA ARG A 103 -11.68 5.28 9.43
C ARG A 103 -12.87 5.34 8.47
N GLN A 104 -12.77 6.15 7.40
CA GLN A 104 -13.87 6.28 6.42
C GLN A 104 -14.02 5.01 5.61
N GLU A 105 -12.93 4.35 5.25
CA GLU A 105 -12.94 3.09 4.50
C GLU A 105 -13.62 1.96 5.30
N ILE A 106 -13.30 1.83 6.58
CA ILE A 106 -13.95 0.90 7.52
C ILE A 106 -15.45 1.22 7.66
N GLU A 107 -15.82 2.50 7.76
CA GLU A 107 -17.23 2.90 7.86
C GLU A 107 -18.02 2.54 6.57
N HIS A 108 -17.40 2.64 5.39
CA HIS A 108 -18.03 2.21 4.13
C HIS A 108 -18.21 0.68 4.05
N VAL A 109 -17.21 -0.11 4.45
CA VAL A 109 -17.34 -1.58 4.48
C VAL A 109 -18.38 -2.01 5.52
N ALA A 110 -18.38 -1.39 6.70
CA ALA A 110 -19.32 -1.70 7.76
C ALA A 110 -20.77 -1.44 7.33
N ARG A 111 -21.07 -0.31 6.66
CA ARG A 111 -22.42 -0.05 6.10
C ARG A 111 -22.87 -1.06 5.03
N ARG A 112 -21.97 -1.85 4.45
CA ARG A 112 -22.28 -2.90 3.44
C ARG A 112 -22.39 -4.32 4.00
N LEU A 113 -21.95 -4.54 5.24
CA LEU A 113 -21.79 -5.88 5.84
C LEU A 113 -22.21 -5.96 7.31
N ALA A 114 -22.81 -4.92 7.89
CA ALA A 114 -23.23 -4.89 9.31
C ALA A 114 -24.30 -5.94 9.67
N ASP A 115 -24.97 -6.50 8.68
CA ASP A 115 -25.91 -7.61 8.76
C ASP A 115 -25.22 -8.98 8.93
N GLN A 116 -23.95 -9.10 8.51
CA GLN A 116 -23.21 -10.36 8.45
C GLN A 116 -21.89 -10.36 9.25
N VAL A 117 -21.38 -9.18 9.61
CA VAL A 117 -20.06 -8.99 10.23
C VAL A 117 -20.13 -7.94 11.34
N LEU A 118 -19.65 -8.28 12.53
CA LEU A 118 -19.52 -7.33 13.63
C LEU A 118 -18.27 -6.46 13.46
N PHE A 119 -18.43 -5.14 13.38
CA PHE A 119 -17.31 -4.19 13.29
C PHE A 119 -17.06 -3.52 14.65
N VAL A 120 -15.87 -3.71 15.21
CA VAL A 120 -15.46 -3.12 16.49
C VAL A 120 -14.19 -2.29 16.32
N ALA A 121 -14.22 -1.02 16.71
CA ALA A 121 -13.05 -0.17 16.77
C ALA A 121 -12.53 -0.07 18.20
N VAL A 122 -11.21 -0.15 18.40
CA VAL A 122 -10.61 -0.07 19.75
C VAL A 122 -9.43 0.91 19.76
N ASN A 123 -9.50 1.91 20.64
CA ASN A 123 -8.40 2.85 20.84
C ASN A 123 -7.28 2.19 21.64
N CYS A 124 -6.25 1.72 20.94
CA CYS A 124 -5.10 1.06 21.52
C CYS A 124 -3.92 2.02 21.79
N TRP A 125 -4.15 3.34 21.67
CA TRP A 125 -3.22 4.36 22.13
C TRP A 125 -3.55 4.92 23.53
N TRP A 126 -4.79 4.77 24.02
CA TRP A 126 -5.17 5.31 25.33
C TRP A 126 -4.43 4.61 26.49
N ASN A 127 -3.66 5.37 27.27
CA ASN A 127 -2.74 4.85 28.30
C ASN A 127 -3.46 4.21 29.51
N GLN A 128 -4.67 4.66 29.86
CA GLN A 128 -5.46 4.02 30.91
C GLN A 128 -6.22 2.78 30.40
N GLY A 129 -6.46 2.68 29.09
CA GLY A 129 -7.22 1.61 28.44
C GLY A 129 -6.54 0.24 28.53
N LYS A 130 -7.34 -0.83 28.55
CA LYS A 130 -6.81 -2.20 28.66
C LYS A 130 -6.06 -2.64 27.41
N CYS A 131 -6.48 -2.21 26.21
CA CYS A 131 -5.78 -2.56 24.96
C CYS A 131 -4.29 -2.19 25.01
N ARG A 132 -3.93 -0.94 25.34
CA ARG A 132 -2.53 -0.48 25.40
C ARG A 132 -1.70 -1.15 26.52
N LYS A 133 -2.36 -1.71 27.53
CA LYS A 133 -1.71 -2.44 28.64
C LYS A 133 -1.46 -3.91 28.29
N GLN A 134 -2.34 -4.53 27.51
CA GLN A 134 -2.28 -5.94 27.12
C GLN A 134 -1.61 -6.18 25.75
N LYS A 135 -1.59 -5.18 24.86
CA LYS A 135 -1.10 -5.27 23.48
C LYS A 135 -0.17 -4.09 23.17
N SER A 136 1.00 -4.40 22.61
CA SER A 136 1.94 -3.40 22.08
C SER A 136 1.91 -3.46 20.55
N PHE A 137 1.79 -2.30 19.90
CA PHE A 137 1.75 -2.18 18.44
C PHE A 137 2.79 -1.17 17.96
N PHE A 138 3.57 -1.55 16.95
CA PHE A 138 4.60 -0.70 16.34
C PHE A 138 4.04 0.27 15.29
N TYR A 139 2.85 -0.01 14.75
CA TYR A 139 2.13 0.79 13.76
C TYR A 139 0.63 0.82 14.05
N PHE A 140 -0.06 1.79 13.45
CA PHE A 140 -1.52 1.89 13.46
C PHE A 140 -2.02 2.33 12.06
N PRO A 141 -3.23 1.92 11.63
CA PRO A 141 -4.10 0.97 12.29
C PRO A 141 -3.59 -0.48 12.15
N VAL A 142 -4.10 -1.37 13.00
CA VAL A 142 -3.98 -2.83 12.84
C VAL A 142 -5.39 -3.38 12.67
N ILE A 143 -5.62 -4.16 11.62
CA ILE A 143 -6.91 -4.80 11.37
C ILE A 143 -6.74 -6.30 11.63
N TYR A 144 -7.48 -6.81 12.61
CA TYR A 144 -7.67 -8.25 12.79
C TYR A 144 -9.07 -8.65 12.38
N LEU A 145 -9.18 -9.77 11.69
CA LEU A 145 -10.44 -10.42 11.40
C LEU A 145 -10.48 -11.77 12.12
N TYR A 146 -11.60 -12.08 12.75
CA TYR A 146 -11.81 -13.31 13.50
C TYR A 146 -13.00 -14.05 12.91
N HIS A 147 -12.80 -15.35 12.64
CA HIS A 147 -13.86 -16.32 12.43
C HIS A 147 -14.20 -16.96 13.80
N LYS A 148 -15.44 -17.36 14.03
CA LYS A 148 -15.92 -17.94 15.31
C LYS A 148 -15.01 -19.02 15.90
N SER A 149 -14.48 -19.88 15.03
CA SER A 149 -13.55 -20.98 15.37
C SER A 149 -12.07 -20.68 15.12
N PHE A 150 -11.70 -19.52 14.58
CA PHE A 150 -10.32 -19.24 14.15
C PHE A 150 -9.96 -17.75 14.12
N GLY A 151 -8.89 -17.37 14.84
CA GLY A 151 -8.34 -16.02 14.77
C GLY A 151 -7.19 -15.79 15.75
N PRO A 152 -6.60 -14.59 15.77
CA PRO A 152 -6.81 -13.53 14.78
C PRO A 152 -6.14 -13.85 13.44
N ILE A 153 -6.75 -13.35 12.36
CA ILE A 153 -6.16 -13.23 11.02
C ILE A 153 -5.79 -11.76 10.83
N GLU A 154 -4.53 -11.44 10.52
CA GLU A 154 -4.09 -10.05 10.36
C GLU A 154 -4.19 -9.60 8.90
N TYR A 155 -4.93 -8.51 8.66
CA TYR A 155 -4.99 -7.89 7.35
C TYR A 155 -3.80 -6.96 7.13
N LYS A 156 -2.96 -7.30 6.14
CA LYS A 156 -1.73 -6.55 5.77
C LYS A 156 -1.80 -5.86 4.40
N GLY A 157 -2.99 -5.80 3.81
CA GLY A 157 -3.22 -5.18 2.50
C GLY A 157 -3.43 -3.67 2.54
N LEU A 158 -3.90 -3.13 1.43
CA LEU A 158 -4.15 -1.70 1.28
C LEU A 158 -5.40 -1.29 2.05
N MET A 159 -5.26 -0.24 2.86
CA MET A 159 -6.30 0.27 3.74
C MET A 159 -7.39 1.05 2.98
N THR A 160 -8.11 0.36 2.09
CA THR A 160 -9.18 0.89 1.22
C THR A 160 -10.38 -0.05 1.26
N ALA A 161 -11.59 0.50 1.14
CA ALA A 161 -12.83 -0.22 1.38
C ALA A 161 -12.96 -1.46 0.47
N ALA A 162 -12.62 -1.35 -0.81
CA ALA A 162 -12.78 -2.44 -1.77
C ALA A 162 -11.85 -3.65 -1.47
N TYR A 163 -10.60 -3.41 -1.05
CA TYR A 163 -9.68 -4.49 -0.67
C TYR A 163 -10.00 -5.08 0.72
N ILE A 164 -10.42 -4.25 1.68
CA ILE A 164 -10.88 -4.71 3.00
C ILE A 164 -12.16 -5.56 2.84
N GLU A 165 -13.12 -5.11 2.03
CA GLU A 165 -14.35 -5.85 1.73
C GLU A 165 -14.07 -7.19 1.03
N LYS A 166 -13.16 -7.23 0.03
CA LYS A 166 -12.75 -8.50 -0.60
C LYS A 166 -12.21 -9.48 0.45
N PHE A 167 -11.33 -9.03 1.33
CA PHE A 167 -10.74 -9.85 2.39
C PHE A 167 -11.76 -10.31 3.44
N VAL A 168 -12.70 -9.44 3.84
CA VAL A 168 -13.79 -9.80 4.77
C VAL A 168 -14.69 -10.87 4.15
N ARG A 169 -15.19 -10.65 2.93
CA ARG A 169 -15.98 -11.64 2.17
C ARG A 169 -15.23 -12.97 2.00
N ARG A 170 -13.90 -12.92 1.90
CA ARG A 170 -13.06 -14.12 1.74
C ARG A 170 -12.90 -14.94 3.02
N VAL A 171 -12.88 -14.31 4.20
CA VAL A 171 -12.91 -15.02 5.50
C VAL A 171 -14.32 -15.49 5.88
N MET A 172 -15.37 -14.81 5.39
CA MET A 172 -16.74 -15.33 5.42
C MET A 172 -16.90 -16.59 4.54
N THR A 173 -16.21 -16.65 3.39
CA THR A 173 -16.28 -17.76 2.42
C THR A 173 -14.89 -18.33 2.07
N PRO A 174 -14.24 -19.04 3.02
CA PRO A 174 -12.89 -19.58 2.81
C PRO A 174 -12.87 -20.76 1.83
N LEU A 175 -13.97 -21.49 1.69
CA LEU A 175 -14.16 -22.60 0.73
C LEU A 175 -15.25 -22.26 -0.28
N LEU A 176 -15.02 -22.54 -1.56
CA LEU A 176 -16.06 -22.52 -2.60
C LEU A 176 -16.60 -23.94 -2.84
N TYR A 177 -17.92 -24.13 -2.78
CA TYR A 177 -18.56 -25.43 -3.04
C TYR A 177 -18.75 -25.69 -4.54
N ILE A 178 -18.26 -26.85 -4.99
CA ILE A 178 -18.25 -27.31 -6.37
C ILE A 178 -19.14 -28.56 -6.47
N SER A 179 -20.35 -28.35 -6.95
CA SER A 179 -21.41 -29.38 -7.09
C SER A 179 -21.51 -29.97 -8.50
N SER A 180 -20.92 -29.31 -9.52
CA SER A 180 -21.04 -29.65 -10.93
C SER A 180 -19.70 -29.62 -11.69
N GLN A 181 -19.65 -30.35 -12.79
CA GLN A 181 -18.55 -30.34 -13.77
C GLN A 181 -18.28 -28.94 -14.35
N SER A 182 -19.32 -28.14 -14.59
CA SER A 182 -19.16 -26.75 -15.04
C SER A 182 -18.37 -25.93 -14.02
N ARG A 183 -18.84 -25.88 -12.77
CA ARG A 183 -18.14 -25.16 -11.70
C ARG A 183 -16.73 -25.68 -11.42
N LEU A 184 -16.45 -26.96 -11.65
CA LEU A 184 -15.08 -27.48 -11.55
C LEU A 184 -14.19 -26.87 -12.64
N ARG A 185 -14.61 -26.90 -13.92
CA ARG A 185 -13.88 -26.28 -15.03
C ARG A 185 -13.74 -24.78 -14.86
N ASP A 186 -14.80 -24.09 -14.46
CA ASP A 186 -14.79 -22.65 -14.17
C ASP A 186 -13.77 -22.32 -13.07
N PHE A 187 -13.76 -23.07 -11.97
CA PHE A 187 -12.85 -22.88 -10.84
C PHE A 187 -11.37 -23.12 -11.23
N LEU A 188 -11.09 -24.18 -11.99
CA LEU A 188 -9.73 -24.51 -12.45
C LEU A 188 -9.19 -23.50 -13.48
N ALA A 189 -10.06 -22.93 -14.31
CA ALA A 189 -9.67 -21.90 -15.27
C ALA A 189 -9.28 -20.58 -14.57
N HIS A 190 -10.15 -20.07 -13.70
CA HIS A 190 -10.04 -18.73 -13.11
C HIS A 190 -9.11 -18.65 -11.89
N TYR A 191 -8.91 -19.75 -11.15
CA TYR A 191 -8.11 -19.74 -9.92
C TYR A 191 -6.83 -20.55 -10.04
N GLU A 192 -5.69 -19.89 -9.88
CA GLU A 192 -4.37 -20.48 -10.04
C GLU A 192 -3.37 -19.83 -9.06
N PRO A 193 -2.71 -20.61 -8.17
CA PRO A 193 -3.02 -22.01 -7.80
C PRO A 193 -4.41 -22.21 -7.19
N ALA A 194 -4.98 -23.38 -7.43
CA ALA A 194 -6.26 -23.83 -6.89
C ALA A 194 -6.08 -25.08 -6.01
N VAL A 195 -6.66 -25.09 -4.80
CA VAL A 195 -6.62 -26.22 -3.86
C VAL A 195 -8.02 -26.79 -3.70
N LEU A 196 -8.18 -28.08 -3.99
CA LEU A 196 -9.46 -28.79 -4.02
C LEU A 196 -9.48 -29.95 -3.02
N GLY A 197 -10.43 -29.93 -2.09
CA GLY A 197 -10.69 -31.05 -1.19
C GLY A 197 -11.93 -31.82 -1.62
N TYR A 198 -11.83 -33.13 -1.81
CA TYR A 198 -12.99 -33.99 -2.07
C TYR A 198 -13.56 -34.54 -0.76
N PHE A 199 -14.85 -34.35 -0.49
CA PHE A 199 -15.50 -34.81 0.75
C PHE A 199 -16.93 -35.30 0.49
N GLU A 200 -17.21 -36.56 0.82
CA GLU A 200 -18.58 -37.14 0.74
C GLU A 200 -19.43 -36.76 1.97
N PHE A 201 -20.43 -35.90 1.76
CA PHE A 201 -21.38 -35.48 2.81
C PHE A 201 -22.61 -36.41 2.89
N ASN A 202 -22.36 -37.70 3.12
CA ASN A 202 -23.40 -38.73 3.08
C ASN A 202 -24.24 -38.83 4.37
N ALA A 203 -23.76 -38.24 5.48
CA ALA A 203 -24.42 -38.23 6.79
C ALA A 203 -23.91 -37.06 7.65
N SER A 204 -24.48 -36.90 8.86
CA SER A 204 -23.90 -36.14 9.97
C SER A 204 -23.32 -37.12 11.00
N PRO A 205 -22.17 -36.86 11.64
CA PRO A 205 -21.34 -35.64 11.59
C PRO A 205 -20.61 -35.43 10.26
N GLN A 206 -20.01 -34.24 10.10
CA GLN A 206 -19.21 -33.87 8.92
C GLN A 206 -18.08 -34.89 8.65
N PRO A 207 -17.73 -35.14 7.37
CA PRO A 207 -16.75 -36.17 7.01
C PRO A 207 -15.35 -35.89 7.60
N PRO A 208 -14.61 -36.94 8.00
CA PRO A 208 -13.34 -36.81 8.70
C PRO A 208 -12.31 -36.03 7.86
N GLY A 209 -11.63 -35.08 8.51
CA GLY A 209 -10.67 -34.19 7.87
C GLY A 209 -11.27 -32.93 7.22
N TYR A 210 -12.59 -32.82 7.04
CA TYR A 210 -13.21 -31.63 6.44
C TYR A 210 -12.92 -30.35 7.25
N LEU A 211 -13.09 -30.40 8.57
CA LEU A 211 -12.76 -29.28 9.46
C LEU A 211 -11.26 -28.92 9.41
N THR A 212 -10.37 -29.90 9.22
CA THR A 212 -8.94 -29.68 9.03
C THR A 212 -8.65 -28.92 7.72
N PHE A 213 -9.34 -29.28 6.63
CA PHE A 213 -9.23 -28.61 5.34
C PHE A 213 -9.84 -27.20 5.34
N PHE A 214 -11.01 -27.02 5.96
CA PHE A 214 -11.60 -25.71 6.22
C PHE A 214 -10.65 -24.80 7.01
N THR A 215 -10.03 -25.34 8.06
CA THR A 215 -9.05 -24.61 8.87
C THR A 215 -7.79 -24.31 8.05
N SER A 216 -7.35 -25.19 7.13
CA SER A 216 -6.26 -24.91 6.19
C SER A 216 -6.55 -23.69 5.30
N ALA A 217 -7.79 -23.52 4.85
CA ALA A 217 -8.21 -22.36 4.07
C ALA A 217 -8.29 -21.05 4.89
N LEU A 218 -8.38 -21.12 6.21
CA LEU A 218 -8.24 -19.95 7.09
C LEU A 218 -6.77 -19.68 7.48
N HIS A 219 -5.93 -20.73 7.57
CA HIS A 219 -4.48 -20.59 7.66
C HIS A 219 -3.87 -19.96 6.39
N SER A 220 -4.41 -20.25 5.20
CA SER A 220 -3.90 -19.65 3.95
C SER A 220 -4.13 -18.15 3.92
N LEU A 221 -5.33 -17.67 4.30
CA LEU A 221 -5.66 -16.24 4.41
C LEU A 221 -4.86 -15.50 5.50
N LYS A 222 -4.29 -16.24 6.46
CA LYS A 222 -3.34 -15.71 7.47
C LYS A 222 -1.90 -15.63 6.95
N LYS A 223 -1.53 -16.46 5.97
CA LYS A 223 -0.20 -16.51 5.33
C LYS A 223 -0.13 -15.56 4.12
N ASP A 224 -1.24 -15.37 3.42
CA ASP A 224 -1.41 -14.50 2.26
C ASP A 224 -2.78 -13.81 2.27
N TYR A 225 -2.78 -12.47 2.32
CA TYR A 225 -3.98 -11.63 2.29
C TYR A 225 -4.38 -11.20 0.87
N ILE A 226 -3.59 -11.54 -0.16
CA ILE A 226 -3.83 -11.18 -1.57
C ILE A 226 -4.74 -12.22 -2.25
N ASP A 227 -4.97 -13.38 -1.62
CA ASP A 227 -5.76 -14.52 -2.11
C ASP A 227 -5.14 -15.20 -3.35
N THR A 228 -3.82 -15.40 -3.35
CA THR A 228 -3.13 -16.16 -4.42
C THR A 228 -3.47 -17.64 -4.43
N VAL A 229 -4.05 -18.21 -3.37
CA VAL A 229 -4.40 -19.63 -3.29
C VAL A 229 -5.89 -19.79 -2.99
N ARG A 230 -6.69 -20.10 -4.02
CA ARG A 230 -8.13 -20.34 -3.84
C ARG A 230 -8.37 -21.75 -3.32
N TYR A 231 -9.30 -21.89 -2.38
CA TYR A 231 -9.71 -23.18 -1.83
C TYR A 231 -11.15 -23.51 -2.25
N GLY A 232 -11.38 -24.75 -2.68
CA GLY A 232 -12.69 -25.28 -3.06
C GLY A 232 -12.94 -26.68 -2.50
N VAL A 233 -14.21 -27.06 -2.40
CA VAL A 233 -14.64 -28.39 -1.96
C VAL A 233 -15.56 -29.02 -2.99
N ILE A 234 -15.19 -30.21 -3.43
CA ILE A 234 -16.01 -31.07 -4.28
C ILE A 234 -16.82 -31.99 -3.36
N THR A 235 -18.14 -31.95 -3.47
CA THR A 235 -19.05 -32.79 -2.67
C THR A 235 -19.55 -34.04 -3.41
N ASN A 236 -19.32 -34.11 -4.73
CA ASN A 236 -19.89 -35.12 -5.62
C ASN A 236 -18.80 -36.03 -6.22
N LYS A 237 -18.93 -37.34 -5.98
CA LYS A 237 -17.99 -38.38 -6.46
C LYS A 237 -17.79 -38.39 -7.98
N ARG A 238 -18.80 -38.00 -8.75
CA ARG A 238 -18.70 -37.94 -10.22
C ARG A 238 -17.77 -36.82 -10.66
N VAL A 239 -17.87 -35.67 -10.01
CA VAL A 239 -17.06 -34.47 -10.27
C VAL A 239 -15.62 -34.66 -9.77
N ALA A 240 -15.42 -35.34 -8.64
CA ALA A 240 -14.09 -35.63 -8.10
C ALA A 240 -13.24 -36.52 -9.04
N LYS A 241 -13.88 -37.51 -9.69
CA LYS A 241 -13.22 -38.40 -10.66
C LYS A 241 -12.64 -37.68 -11.88
N GLU A 242 -13.15 -36.50 -12.24
CA GLU A 242 -12.65 -35.73 -13.40
C GLU A 242 -11.22 -35.22 -13.20
N ILE A 243 -10.80 -35.01 -11.94
CA ILE A 243 -9.42 -34.68 -11.54
C ILE A 243 -8.73 -35.86 -10.84
N SER A 244 -9.15 -37.09 -11.18
CA SER A 244 -8.62 -38.36 -10.65
C SER A 244 -8.71 -38.52 -9.12
N LEU A 245 -9.60 -37.79 -8.44
CA LEU A 245 -9.87 -38.00 -7.01
C LEU A 245 -10.96 -39.06 -6.80
N THR A 246 -10.57 -40.21 -6.24
CA THR A 246 -11.49 -41.31 -5.88
C THR A 246 -11.92 -41.28 -4.41
N ASP A 247 -11.03 -40.85 -3.52
CA ASP A 247 -11.08 -41.18 -2.09
C ASP A 247 -11.39 -39.97 -1.21
N SER A 248 -12.37 -40.12 -0.32
CA SER A 248 -12.86 -39.02 0.53
C SER A 248 -11.77 -38.44 1.44
N GLY A 249 -11.78 -37.12 1.56
CA GLY A 249 -10.78 -36.29 2.24
C GLY A 249 -9.48 -36.06 1.47
N SER A 250 -9.32 -36.61 0.26
CA SER A 250 -8.16 -36.33 -0.58
C SER A 250 -8.10 -34.85 -0.98
N VAL A 251 -6.90 -34.30 -1.04
CA VAL A 251 -6.63 -32.90 -1.37
C VAL A 251 -5.75 -32.83 -2.61
N TYR A 252 -6.12 -31.97 -3.55
CA TYR A 252 -5.48 -31.76 -4.85
C TYR A 252 -5.03 -30.31 -4.99
N LEU A 253 -3.85 -30.09 -5.55
CA LEU A 253 -3.30 -28.80 -5.92
C LEU A 253 -3.24 -28.72 -7.44
N HIS A 254 -4.11 -27.89 -8.03
CA HIS A 254 -4.09 -27.60 -9.44
C HIS A 254 -2.91 -26.69 -9.80
N ARG A 255 -2.25 -27.04 -10.90
CA ARG A 255 -1.08 -26.40 -11.52
C ARG A 255 -1.23 -26.49 -13.04
N LYS A 256 -0.76 -25.47 -13.78
CA LYS A 256 -0.92 -25.37 -15.24
C LYS A 256 0.40 -25.53 -16.01
N LEU A 257 1.55 -25.18 -15.43
CA LEU A 257 2.86 -25.45 -16.05
C LEU A 257 3.34 -26.88 -15.75
N ASN A 258 3.30 -27.28 -14.48
CA ASN A 258 3.71 -28.60 -14.02
C ASN A 258 2.49 -29.49 -13.75
N ALA A 259 2.72 -30.81 -13.68
CA ALA A 259 1.68 -31.76 -13.26
C ALA A 259 1.04 -31.33 -11.93
N SER A 260 -0.30 -31.36 -11.87
CA SER A 260 -1.06 -31.12 -10.64
C SER A 260 -0.79 -32.23 -9.62
N LEU A 261 -0.88 -31.94 -8.31
CA LEU A 261 -0.45 -32.85 -7.25
C LEU A 261 -1.60 -33.27 -6.33
N VAL A 262 -1.51 -34.48 -5.77
CA VAL A 262 -2.33 -34.92 -4.63
C VAL A 262 -1.49 -34.83 -3.35
N TYR A 263 -2.11 -34.45 -2.23
CA TYR A 263 -1.45 -34.31 -0.93
C TYR A 263 -0.99 -35.69 -0.41
N PRO A 264 0.32 -35.90 -0.14
CA PRO A 264 0.87 -37.22 0.20
C PRO A 264 0.57 -37.61 1.65
N ARG A 265 -0.64 -38.14 1.88
CA ARG A 265 -1.17 -38.57 3.20
C ARG A 265 -0.28 -39.60 3.91
N GLU A 266 0.47 -40.41 3.16
CA GLU A 266 1.38 -41.44 3.67
C GLU A 266 2.66 -40.87 4.30
N ILE A 267 3.07 -39.66 3.89
CA ILE A 267 4.34 -39.03 4.27
C ILE A 267 4.11 -37.82 5.18
N LEU A 268 3.02 -37.06 4.97
CA LEU A 268 2.73 -35.82 5.67
C LEU A 268 1.44 -35.90 6.49
N ASN A 269 1.57 -35.85 7.82
CA ASN A 269 0.45 -35.78 8.77
C ASN A 269 -0.63 -34.79 8.31
N TYR A 270 -1.88 -35.25 8.20
CA TYR A 270 -3.00 -34.48 7.65
C TYR A 270 -3.46 -33.40 8.65
N THR A 271 -2.77 -32.25 8.66
CA THR A 271 -3.06 -31.10 9.54
C THR A 271 -3.30 -29.83 8.72
N ALA A 272 -4.05 -28.88 9.29
CA ALA A 272 -4.38 -27.62 8.62
C ALA A 272 -3.13 -26.80 8.22
N GLN A 273 -2.11 -26.80 9.08
CA GLN A 273 -0.86 -26.09 8.83
C GLN A 273 0.01 -26.80 7.77
N ASN A 274 -0.01 -28.15 7.72
CA ASN A 274 0.74 -28.92 6.73
C ASN A 274 0.12 -28.82 5.33
N ILE A 275 -1.20 -28.95 5.21
CA ILE A 275 -1.92 -28.78 3.93
C ILE A 275 -1.69 -27.37 3.38
N CYS A 276 -1.78 -26.35 4.23
CA CYS A 276 -1.46 -24.96 3.87
C CYS A 276 0.00 -24.82 3.43
N ASN A 277 0.97 -25.31 4.21
CA ASN A 277 2.39 -25.20 3.87
C ASN A 277 2.72 -25.89 2.54
N TRP A 278 2.32 -27.15 2.37
CA TRP A 278 2.47 -27.92 1.14
C TRP A 278 1.90 -27.19 -0.09
N ALA A 279 0.68 -26.63 0.03
CA ALA A 279 0.06 -25.87 -1.05
C ALA A 279 0.85 -24.62 -1.41
N PHE A 280 1.39 -23.89 -0.42
CA PHE A 280 2.23 -22.72 -0.68
C PHE A 280 3.63 -23.07 -1.21
N GLU A 281 4.21 -24.19 -0.79
CA GLU A 281 5.55 -24.65 -1.21
C GLU A 281 5.55 -25.20 -2.64
N ASN A 282 4.45 -25.84 -3.07
CA ASN A 282 4.33 -26.45 -4.39
C ASN A 282 3.64 -25.55 -5.43
N ARG A 283 3.24 -24.32 -5.08
CA ARG A 283 2.53 -23.41 -5.98
C ARG A 283 3.39 -22.82 -7.09
N GLU A 284 2.74 -22.51 -8.18
CA GLU A 284 3.32 -21.78 -9.31
C GLU A 284 3.10 -20.28 -9.11
N THR A 285 4.06 -19.44 -9.55
CA THR A 285 3.97 -17.98 -9.43
C THR A 285 4.36 -17.31 -10.75
N LEU A 286 3.44 -17.38 -11.72
CA LEU A 286 3.59 -16.80 -13.06
C LEU A 286 3.55 -15.27 -13.06
N LEU A 287 2.58 -14.72 -12.34
CA LEU A 287 2.33 -13.29 -12.19
C LEU A 287 2.35 -12.94 -10.70
N ARG A 288 2.94 -11.80 -10.35
CA ARG A 288 2.98 -11.35 -8.96
C ARG A 288 2.51 -9.91 -8.81
N TRP A 289 1.41 -9.74 -8.07
CA TRP A 289 0.99 -8.43 -7.59
C TRP A 289 2.03 -7.81 -6.66
N LEU A 290 2.49 -6.61 -7.00
CA LEU A 290 3.37 -5.80 -6.17
C LEU A 290 2.59 -4.64 -5.56
N MET A 291 2.73 -4.48 -4.24
CA MET A 291 2.04 -3.45 -3.47
C MET A 291 3.11 -2.56 -2.79
N PRO A 292 3.86 -1.75 -3.57
CA PRO A 292 5.00 -1.01 -3.05
C PRO A 292 4.58 0.03 -2.01
N HIS A 293 5.20 -0.02 -0.83
CA HIS A 293 5.06 1.05 0.16
C HIS A 293 5.63 2.37 -0.39
N GLY A 294 4.98 3.48 -0.06
CA GLY A 294 5.20 4.78 -0.70
C GLY A 294 6.64 5.30 -0.59
N GLY A 295 7.10 5.97 -1.65
CA GLY A 295 8.45 6.50 -1.72
C GLY A 295 9.47 5.40 -2.05
N LYS A 296 10.33 5.04 -1.09
CA LYS A 296 11.41 4.05 -1.28
C LYS A 296 10.92 2.64 -0.92
N SER A 297 10.42 1.91 -1.92
CA SER A 297 9.97 0.53 -1.74
C SER A 297 11.14 -0.46 -1.76
N LEU A 298 11.52 -0.97 -0.58
CA LEU A 298 12.47 -2.10 -0.45
C LEU A 298 11.96 -3.35 -1.18
N LEU A 299 10.63 -3.56 -1.18
CA LEU A 299 9.97 -4.63 -1.92
C LEU A 299 10.28 -4.53 -3.42
N MET A 300 10.08 -3.36 -4.02
CA MET A 300 10.36 -3.16 -5.46
C MET A 300 11.85 -3.38 -5.79
N ASN A 301 12.74 -2.82 -4.98
CA ASN A 301 14.19 -3.01 -5.11
C ASN A 301 14.61 -4.49 -5.02
N ASN A 302 14.00 -5.27 -4.13
CA ASN A 302 14.35 -6.69 -3.95
C ASN A 302 13.79 -7.59 -5.06
N GLU A 303 12.72 -7.18 -5.73
CA GLU A 303 12.16 -7.87 -6.89
C GLU A 303 12.94 -7.51 -8.19
N LEU A 304 13.26 -6.23 -8.41
CA LEU A 304 14.05 -5.77 -9.56
C LEU A 304 15.50 -6.30 -9.57
N LYS A 305 16.05 -6.65 -8.40
CA LYS A 305 17.38 -7.29 -8.28
C LYS A 305 17.45 -8.74 -8.76
N LYS A 306 16.33 -9.36 -9.13
CA LYS A 306 16.28 -10.75 -9.62
C LYS A 306 16.63 -10.87 -11.11
N GLY A 307 16.67 -9.77 -11.84
CA GLY A 307 16.86 -9.71 -13.28
C GLY A 307 15.79 -8.85 -13.96
N PRO A 308 15.69 -8.90 -15.30
CA PRO A 308 14.71 -8.15 -16.07
C PRO A 308 13.28 -8.33 -15.56
N ALA A 309 12.52 -7.24 -15.51
CA ALA A 309 11.21 -7.18 -14.92
C ALA A 309 10.20 -6.51 -15.87
N LEU A 310 9.24 -7.28 -16.38
CA LEU A 310 8.06 -6.76 -17.06
C LEU A 310 7.07 -6.29 -15.99
N ILE A 311 6.81 -4.99 -15.96
CA ILE A 311 5.90 -4.33 -15.02
C ILE A 311 4.67 -3.86 -15.78
N LEU A 312 3.51 -4.39 -15.39
CA LEU A 312 2.21 -4.08 -15.96
C LEU A 312 1.37 -3.30 -14.94
N PHE A 313 0.90 -2.13 -15.34
CA PHE A 313 -0.05 -1.33 -14.59
C PHE A 313 -1.41 -1.46 -15.27
N ILE A 314 -2.37 -2.06 -14.57
CA ILE A 314 -3.74 -2.29 -15.07
C ILE A 314 -4.77 -1.74 -14.08
N PRO A 315 -5.92 -1.21 -14.54
CA PRO A 315 -6.94 -0.62 -13.68
C PRO A 315 -7.74 -1.70 -12.95
N PHE A 316 -7.27 -2.16 -11.79
CA PHE A 316 -7.81 -3.33 -11.13
C PHE A 316 -8.99 -3.01 -10.21
N ASN A 317 -10.06 -3.81 -10.29
CA ASN A 317 -11.15 -3.79 -9.31
C ASN A 317 -11.10 -5.07 -8.44
N PRO A 318 -10.70 -4.99 -7.16
CA PRO A 318 -10.60 -6.16 -6.29
C PRO A 318 -11.96 -6.80 -5.97
N LEU A 319 -13.09 -6.11 -6.20
CA LEU A 319 -14.43 -6.66 -6.00
C LEU A 319 -15.03 -7.27 -7.27
N SER A 320 -14.36 -7.20 -8.43
CA SER A 320 -14.74 -7.99 -9.60
C SER A 320 -14.36 -9.46 -9.39
N GLU A 321 -15.21 -10.38 -9.84
CA GLU A 321 -14.86 -11.82 -9.89
C GLU A 321 -13.92 -12.09 -11.07
N ASN A 322 -14.21 -11.49 -12.24
CA ASN A 322 -13.44 -11.63 -13.47
C ASN A 322 -12.90 -10.27 -13.96
N ASP A 323 -11.74 -10.32 -14.62
CA ASP A 323 -11.09 -9.21 -15.31
C ASP A 323 -10.53 -9.76 -16.63
N PRO A 324 -11.02 -9.33 -17.81
CA PRO A 324 -10.65 -9.91 -19.09
C PRO A 324 -9.21 -9.57 -19.50
N LEU A 325 -8.72 -8.38 -19.11
CA LEU A 325 -7.35 -7.96 -19.39
C LEU A 325 -6.37 -8.78 -18.55
N LEU A 326 -6.69 -9.03 -17.28
CA LEU A 326 -5.93 -9.94 -16.42
C LEU A 326 -5.90 -11.37 -16.98
N ALA A 327 -6.99 -11.85 -17.58
CA ALA A 327 -7.05 -13.17 -18.22
C ALA A 327 -6.12 -13.25 -19.45
N GLU A 328 -6.15 -12.27 -20.36
CA GLU A 328 -5.21 -12.19 -21.50
C GLU A 328 -3.74 -12.17 -21.03
N ILE A 329 -3.42 -11.34 -20.03
CA ILE A 329 -2.07 -11.23 -19.46
C ILE A 329 -1.63 -12.56 -18.82
N THR A 330 -2.54 -13.28 -18.17
CA THR A 330 -2.28 -14.60 -17.58
C THR A 330 -2.01 -15.64 -18.67
N GLU A 331 -2.72 -15.60 -19.79
CA GLU A 331 -2.45 -16.49 -20.92
C GLU A 331 -1.07 -16.21 -21.55
N VAL A 332 -0.69 -14.93 -21.73
CA VAL A 332 0.65 -14.56 -22.21
C VAL A 332 1.74 -15.06 -21.25
N ALA A 333 1.52 -14.92 -19.94
CA ALA A 333 2.45 -15.42 -18.92
C ALA A 333 2.58 -16.95 -18.91
N LEU A 334 1.47 -17.67 -19.08
CA LEU A 334 1.44 -19.13 -19.25
C LEU A 334 2.21 -19.56 -20.50
N GLN A 335 1.93 -18.95 -21.66
CA GLN A 335 2.63 -19.27 -22.89
C GLN A 335 4.14 -18.98 -22.77
N TYR A 336 4.54 -17.78 -22.33
CA TYR A 336 5.95 -17.39 -22.17
C TYR A 336 6.77 -18.40 -21.35
N ASN A 337 6.16 -18.98 -20.30
CA ASN A 337 6.79 -19.95 -19.41
C ASN A 337 6.55 -21.44 -19.78
N SER A 338 5.78 -21.74 -20.83
CA SER A 338 5.51 -23.11 -21.26
C SER A 338 6.71 -23.72 -22.00
N CYS A 339 7.70 -24.16 -21.24
CA CYS A 339 8.97 -24.65 -21.78
C CYS A 339 8.93 -26.10 -22.29
N ASN A 340 7.84 -26.84 -22.04
CA ASN A 340 7.75 -28.25 -22.36
C ASN A 340 7.41 -28.46 -23.85
N LYS A 341 8.35 -28.98 -24.63
CA LYS A 341 8.13 -29.40 -26.03
C LYS A 341 7.88 -30.90 -26.21
N SER A 342 7.85 -31.68 -25.13
CA SER A 342 7.91 -33.14 -25.19
C SER A 342 7.05 -33.86 -24.15
N GLN A 343 5.80 -33.42 -23.98
CA GLN A 343 4.68 -34.29 -23.62
C GLN A 343 3.36 -33.58 -23.91
N ALA A 344 2.51 -34.21 -24.73
CA ALA A 344 1.09 -33.90 -24.68
C ALA A 344 0.55 -34.50 -23.37
N VAL A 345 0.05 -33.64 -22.48
CA VAL A 345 -0.83 -34.07 -21.39
C VAL A 345 -2.11 -34.62 -22.02
N ASP A 346 -2.74 -35.61 -21.39
CA ASP A 346 -3.80 -36.44 -21.99
C ASP A 346 -4.83 -35.66 -22.83
N PRO A 347 -5.19 -36.14 -24.03
CA PRO A 347 -6.15 -35.49 -24.93
C PRO A 347 -7.62 -35.49 -24.41
N GLY A 348 -7.85 -35.86 -23.14
CA GLY A 348 -9.18 -36.00 -22.53
C GLY A 348 -9.95 -34.70 -22.28
N LEU A 349 -9.36 -33.52 -22.49
CA LEU A 349 -10.03 -32.22 -22.31
C LEU A 349 -10.03 -31.29 -23.53
N GLN A 350 -9.35 -31.65 -24.63
CA GLN A 350 -9.47 -30.93 -25.91
C GLN A 350 -10.58 -31.50 -26.82
N GLN A 351 -11.10 -32.70 -26.51
CA GLN A 351 -12.07 -33.41 -27.32
C GLN A 351 -13.55 -32.97 -27.10
N LEU A 352 -13.76 -31.76 -26.57
CA LEU A 352 -15.09 -31.20 -26.25
C LEU A 352 -15.44 -29.92 -27.02
N GLU A 353 -14.59 -29.48 -27.96
CA GLU A 353 -14.88 -28.33 -28.85
C GLU A 353 -14.92 -28.70 -30.34
N GLN A 354 -14.43 -29.88 -30.76
CA GLN A 354 -14.36 -30.26 -32.19
C GLN A 354 -14.66 -31.75 -32.44
N THR A 355 -15.94 -32.11 -32.56
CA THR A 355 -16.38 -33.36 -33.22
C THR A 355 -17.70 -33.16 -33.97
N ASP A 356 -17.64 -32.64 -35.20
CA ASP A 356 -18.62 -32.97 -36.27
C ASP A 356 -18.12 -32.45 -37.65
N SER A 357 -17.35 -33.26 -38.39
CA SER A 357 -17.12 -33.14 -39.86
C SER A 357 -16.04 -34.09 -40.44
N LEU A 358 -16.40 -35.35 -40.72
CA LEU A 358 -15.72 -36.23 -41.69
C LEU A 358 -16.72 -37.28 -42.21
N ALA A 359 -16.80 -37.66 -43.50
CA ALA A 359 -16.42 -37.04 -44.77
C ALA A 359 -17.10 -37.81 -45.92
N MET A 360 -17.48 -37.17 -47.03
CA MET A 360 -17.79 -37.82 -48.33
C MET A 360 -17.49 -36.88 -49.52
N GLU A 361 -17.42 -37.46 -50.72
CA GLU A 361 -16.83 -36.87 -51.95
C GLU A 361 -17.72 -35.85 -52.71
N PRO A 362 -17.15 -35.04 -53.65
CA PRO A 362 -17.78 -33.81 -54.14
C PRO A 362 -18.24 -33.81 -55.61
N LEU A 363 -18.94 -32.71 -55.97
CA LEU A 363 -19.29 -32.18 -57.32
C LEU A 363 -20.54 -32.78 -58.02
N PRO A 364 -21.23 -32.02 -58.92
CA PRO A 364 -21.11 -30.58 -59.24
C PRO A 364 -22.43 -29.74 -59.23
N LEU A 365 -22.25 -28.41 -59.16
CA LEU A 365 -23.16 -27.33 -59.63
C LEU A 365 -24.67 -27.34 -59.24
N ALA A 366 -25.05 -26.45 -58.32
CA ALA A 366 -26.06 -25.39 -58.57
C ALA A 366 -26.05 -24.32 -57.44
N SER A 367 -26.39 -23.08 -57.80
CA SER A 367 -26.74 -21.97 -56.89
C SER A 367 -27.81 -21.10 -57.58
N PRO A 368 -28.50 -20.14 -56.91
CA PRO A 368 -28.39 -19.72 -55.50
C PRO A 368 -29.74 -19.66 -54.75
N LEU A 369 -29.72 -19.47 -53.41
CA LEU A 369 -30.35 -18.34 -52.69
C LEU A 369 -30.39 -18.54 -51.16
N HIS A 370 -30.43 -17.42 -50.43
CA HIS A 370 -30.32 -17.32 -48.98
C HIS A 370 -31.48 -17.95 -48.18
N LEU A 371 -31.12 -18.60 -47.08
CA LEU A 371 -31.59 -18.22 -45.72
C LEU A 371 -30.60 -18.77 -44.68
N SER A 372 -30.34 -18.01 -43.62
CA SER A 372 -29.37 -18.39 -42.57
C SER A 372 -29.96 -18.06 -41.21
N GLU A 373 -30.36 -19.10 -40.48
CA GLU A 373 -30.88 -18.97 -39.12
C GLU A 373 -29.74 -19.16 -38.11
N THR A 374 -29.39 -18.09 -37.40
CA THR A 374 -28.50 -18.15 -36.23
C THR A 374 -29.32 -18.25 -34.96
N LEU A 375 -29.07 -19.29 -34.16
CA LEU A 375 -29.73 -19.52 -32.87
C LEU A 375 -29.26 -18.49 -31.82
N THR A 376 -29.87 -17.31 -31.85
CA THR A 376 -29.66 -16.26 -30.85
C THR A 376 -30.44 -16.58 -29.56
N LYS A 377 -29.76 -16.50 -28.41
CA LYS A 377 -30.46 -16.40 -27.12
C LYS A 377 -31.30 -15.12 -27.15
N HIS A 378 -32.62 -15.28 -27.03
CA HIS A 378 -33.55 -14.18 -27.22
C HIS A 378 -33.36 -13.11 -26.13
N GLN A 379 -33.22 -11.86 -26.56
CA GLN A 379 -33.21 -10.68 -25.68
C GLN A 379 -34.59 -10.04 -25.76
N CYS A 380 -35.25 -9.83 -24.64
CA CYS A 380 -36.59 -9.25 -24.60
C CYS A 380 -36.68 -8.10 -23.57
N CYS A 381 -37.53 -7.12 -23.86
CA CYS A 381 -37.75 -5.96 -23.01
C CYS A 381 -39.21 -5.51 -23.08
N ASN A 382 -39.80 -5.10 -21.94
CA ASN A 382 -41.13 -4.50 -21.90
C ASN A 382 -41.09 -3.09 -21.28
N THR A 383 -41.88 -2.18 -21.84
CA THR A 383 -42.10 -0.83 -21.31
C THR A 383 -43.14 -0.86 -20.19
N VAL A 384 -42.79 -0.32 -19.03
CA VAL A 384 -43.64 -0.24 -17.83
C VAL A 384 -43.93 1.23 -17.49
N VAL A 385 -45.16 1.53 -17.11
CA VAL A 385 -45.56 2.85 -16.58
C VAL A 385 -45.72 2.72 -15.07
N LEU A 386 -44.98 3.53 -14.30
CA LEU A 386 -45.03 3.48 -12.85
C LEU A 386 -46.29 4.18 -12.29
N PRO A 387 -46.94 3.64 -11.25
CA PRO A 387 -48.13 4.24 -10.64
C PRO A 387 -47.83 5.53 -9.88
N GLN A 388 -48.87 6.35 -9.67
CA GLN A 388 -48.75 7.66 -9.04
C GLN A 388 -48.73 7.56 -7.50
N TRP A 389 -47.55 7.48 -6.90
CA TRP A 389 -47.40 7.36 -5.45
C TRP A 389 -47.64 8.65 -4.64
N HIS A 390 -47.61 9.83 -5.26
CA HIS A 390 -47.88 11.12 -4.59
C HIS A 390 -48.79 12.03 -5.42
N THR A 391 -49.83 12.59 -4.79
CA THR A 391 -50.84 13.48 -5.40
C THR A 391 -50.31 14.84 -5.90
N ILE A 392 -49.03 15.14 -5.66
CA ILE A 392 -48.39 16.43 -5.96
C ILE A 392 -47.54 16.39 -7.24
N SER A 393 -47.13 15.21 -7.73
CA SER A 393 -46.36 15.08 -8.98
C SER A 393 -47.23 14.60 -10.14
N ARG A 394 -47.39 15.43 -11.18
CA ARG A 394 -48.22 15.15 -12.37
C ARG A 394 -47.41 14.65 -13.58
N THR A 395 -46.25 14.04 -13.35
CA THR A 395 -45.41 13.42 -14.38
C THR A 395 -45.55 11.89 -14.38
N HIS A 396 -45.80 11.30 -15.54
CA HIS A 396 -45.73 9.84 -15.69
C HIS A 396 -44.29 9.44 -16.01
N ASN A 397 -43.76 8.50 -15.21
CA ASN A 397 -42.45 7.91 -15.45
C ASN A 397 -42.64 6.63 -16.27
N ILE A 398 -41.92 6.55 -17.37
CA ILE A 398 -41.93 5.40 -18.27
C ILE A 398 -40.54 4.76 -18.20
N CYS A 399 -40.48 3.48 -17.90
CA CYS A 399 -39.24 2.73 -17.78
C CYS A 399 -39.26 1.52 -18.72
N ASP A 400 -38.22 1.36 -19.52
CA ASP A 400 -37.99 0.14 -20.29
C ASP A 400 -37.19 -0.84 -19.42
N LEU A 401 -37.75 -2.03 -19.18
CA LEU A 401 -37.12 -3.11 -18.40
C LEU A 401 -36.63 -4.21 -19.35
N CYS A 402 -35.34 -4.52 -19.29
CA CYS A 402 -34.69 -5.55 -20.10
C CYS A 402 -34.06 -6.63 -19.22
N VAL A 403 -34.22 -7.90 -19.59
CA VAL A 403 -33.71 -9.05 -18.82
C VAL A 403 -32.43 -9.59 -19.46
N ASN A 404 -31.45 -10.01 -18.65
CA ASN A 404 -30.17 -10.57 -19.08
C ASN A 404 -29.36 -9.67 -20.06
N GLN A 405 -29.19 -8.39 -19.73
CA GLN A 405 -28.29 -7.47 -20.43
C GLN A 405 -27.30 -6.81 -19.48
N MET A 406 -26.01 -6.72 -19.88
CA MET A 406 -24.95 -6.05 -19.12
C MET A 406 -24.57 -4.66 -19.67
N VAL A 407 -25.10 -4.28 -20.83
CA VAL A 407 -24.83 -2.99 -21.49
C VAL A 407 -26.15 -2.26 -21.70
N GLY A 408 -26.25 -1.02 -21.22
CA GLY A 408 -27.49 -0.23 -21.32
C GLY A 408 -27.82 0.16 -22.75
N ILE A 409 -29.08 -0.03 -23.16
CA ILE A 409 -29.59 0.34 -24.48
C ILE A 409 -29.75 1.86 -24.59
N GLN A 410 -29.28 2.44 -25.69
CA GLN A 410 -29.66 3.80 -26.09
C GLN A 410 -31.02 3.74 -26.81
N PRO A 411 -32.10 4.38 -26.32
CA PRO A 411 -33.46 4.08 -26.78
C PRO A 411 -33.80 4.75 -28.13
N SER A 412 -33.65 4.00 -29.23
CA SER A 412 -34.16 4.40 -30.55
C SER A 412 -34.79 3.23 -31.35
N LYS A 413 -36.13 3.22 -31.35
CA LYS A 413 -37.04 2.66 -32.38
C LYS A 413 -36.74 1.26 -32.96
N ALA A 414 -37.47 0.27 -32.40
CA ALA A 414 -38.00 -0.95 -33.03
C ALA A 414 -37.01 -1.92 -33.74
N SER A 415 -37.01 -3.23 -33.48
CA SER A 415 -37.95 -4.05 -32.70
C SER A 415 -37.21 -5.04 -31.79
N VAL A 416 -37.50 -4.97 -30.49
CA VAL A 416 -37.13 -6.01 -29.51
C VAL A 416 -38.39 -6.84 -29.25
N PRO A 417 -38.33 -8.18 -29.18
CA PRO A 417 -39.50 -8.98 -28.81
C PRO A 417 -39.97 -8.65 -27.39
N GLN A 418 -41.29 -8.63 -27.19
CA GLN A 418 -41.89 -8.48 -25.87
C GLN A 418 -41.75 -9.80 -25.10
N CYS A 419 -41.36 -9.75 -23.83
CA CYS A 419 -41.33 -10.94 -22.97
C CYS A 419 -42.75 -11.39 -22.61
N ASN A 420 -42.93 -12.66 -22.27
CA ASN A 420 -44.20 -13.17 -21.79
C ASN A 420 -44.53 -12.58 -20.40
N PHE A 421 -45.82 -12.37 -20.09
CA PHE A 421 -46.27 -11.68 -18.87
C PHE A 421 -45.71 -12.35 -17.60
N PHE A 422 -45.78 -13.69 -17.53
CA PHE A 422 -45.27 -14.49 -16.42
C PHE A 422 -43.75 -14.36 -16.17
N GLU A 423 -42.95 -13.98 -17.17
CA GLU A 423 -41.50 -13.82 -17.01
C GLU A 423 -41.16 -12.50 -16.30
N ILE A 424 -42.05 -11.50 -16.38
CA ILE A 424 -41.83 -10.15 -15.86
C ILE A 424 -42.59 -9.87 -14.56
N GLU A 425 -43.66 -10.60 -14.26
CA GLU A 425 -44.41 -10.49 -12.99
C GLU A 425 -43.47 -10.59 -11.76
N THR A 426 -42.55 -11.55 -11.76
CA THR A 426 -41.54 -11.72 -10.69
C THR A 426 -40.47 -10.61 -10.64
N ALA A 427 -40.23 -9.90 -11.74
CA ALA A 427 -39.33 -8.75 -11.79
C ALA A 427 -40.04 -7.47 -11.32
N LEU A 428 -41.33 -7.33 -11.61
CA LEU A 428 -42.20 -6.26 -11.12
C LEU A 428 -42.36 -6.31 -9.60
N ASP A 429 -42.64 -7.48 -9.01
CA ASP A 429 -42.72 -7.63 -7.54
C ASP A 429 -41.41 -7.22 -6.84
N SER A 430 -40.26 -7.53 -7.45
CA SER A 430 -38.96 -7.09 -6.94
C SER A 430 -38.72 -5.57 -7.03
N PHE A 431 -39.49 -4.86 -7.87
CA PHE A 431 -39.44 -3.41 -8.07
C PHE A 431 -40.22 -2.65 -6.98
N TYR A 432 -41.29 -3.25 -6.45
CA TYR A 432 -42.24 -2.59 -5.54
C TYR A 432 -41.74 -2.36 -4.09
N LEU A 433 -40.55 -2.87 -3.71
CA LEU A 433 -40.06 -2.87 -2.33
C LEU A 433 -38.94 -1.86 -1.99
N LYS A 434 -38.56 -0.93 -2.88
CA LYS A 434 -37.48 0.06 -2.61
C LYS A 434 -37.75 1.49 -3.11
N GLU A 435 -38.68 2.16 -2.44
CA GLU A 435 -39.05 3.58 -2.61
C GLU A 435 -37.84 4.54 -2.71
N HIS A 436 -36.76 4.28 -1.95
CA HIS A 436 -35.59 5.16 -1.88
C HIS A 436 -34.74 5.28 -3.16
N PHE A 437 -34.85 4.38 -4.14
CA PHE A 437 -33.90 4.34 -5.26
C PHE A 437 -34.13 5.41 -6.34
N PHE A 438 -35.36 5.92 -6.49
CA PHE A 438 -35.68 6.87 -7.56
C PHE A 438 -35.57 8.35 -7.18
N MET A 439 -35.39 8.66 -5.88
CA MET A 439 -35.26 10.04 -5.39
C MET A 439 -34.01 10.80 -5.88
N GLN A 440 -33.02 10.11 -6.48
CA GLN A 440 -31.86 10.77 -7.11
C GLN A 440 -32.03 11.03 -8.62
N ILE A 441 -33.02 10.43 -9.28
CA ILE A 441 -33.16 10.47 -10.75
C ILE A 441 -34.16 11.58 -11.14
N MET A 442 -33.77 12.83 -10.87
CA MET A 442 -34.47 14.05 -11.32
C MET A 442 -33.62 14.87 -12.31
N SER A 443 -32.93 14.17 -13.21
CA SER A 443 -32.24 14.74 -14.37
C SER A 443 -33.02 14.45 -15.65
N ASN A 444 -32.80 15.26 -16.70
CA ASN A 444 -33.32 14.99 -18.05
C ASN A 444 -32.43 14.01 -18.83
N SER A 445 -31.40 13.42 -18.21
CA SER A 445 -30.63 12.30 -18.76
C SER A 445 -31.42 10.99 -18.64
N ILE A 446 -31.38 10.19 -19.71
CA ILE A 446 -31.83 8.79 -19.67
C ILE A 446 -30.69 7.99 -19.07
N GLU A 447 -30.80 7.65 -17.79
CA GLU A 447 -29.81 6.84 -17.08
C GLU A 447 -30.33 5.41 -16.91
N CYS A 448 -29.67 4.49 -17.61
CA CYS A 448 -29.89 3.05 -17.47
C CYS A 448 -29.10 2.53 -16.28
N SER A 449 -29.76 1.73 -15.43
CA SER A 449 -29.14 1.10 -14.26
C SER A 449 -29.27 -0.41 -14.34
N ASN A 450 -28.16 -1.11 -14.10
CA ASN A 450 -28.09 -2.57 -14.06
C ASN A 450 -28.20 -3.05 -12.61
N PHE A 451 -29.07 -4.03 -12.37
CA PHE A 451 -29.35 -4.59 -11.05
C PHE A 451 -29.00 -6.07 -11.03
N LEU A 452 -28.28 -6.49 -9.99
CA LEU A 452 -28.02 -7.88 -9.65
C LEU A 452 -29.05 -8.32 -8.59
N SER A 453 -29.69 -9.47 -8.79
CA SER A 453 -30.61 -10.06 -7.81
C SER A 453 -30.22 -11.51 -7.52
N PHE A 454 -29.98 -11.82 -6.25
CA PHE A 454 -29.63 -13.18 -5.79
C PHE A 454 -30.85 -14.08 -5.54
N TYR A 455 -32.07 -13.55 -5.69
CA TYR A 455 -33.33 -14.23 -5.36
C TYR A 455 -34.29 -14.35 -6.57
N ASN A 456 -33.83 -14.01 -7.77
CA ASN A 456 -34.56 -14.18 -9.02
C ASN A 456 -33.78 -15.15 -9.95
N PRO A 457 -34.44 -16.04 -10.72
CA PRO A 457 -33.75 -16.88 -11.71
C PRO A 457 -32.96 -16.10 -12.76
N PHE A 458 -33.29 -14.83 -13.01
CA PHE A 458 -32.51 -13.92 -13.83
C PHE A 458 -31.47 -13.19 -12.98
N SER A 459 -30.19 -13.51 -13.22
CA SER A 459 -29.07 -12.95 -12.44
C SER A 459 -28.89 -11.44 -12.60
N HIS A 460 -29.37 -10.86 -13.70
CA HIS A 460 -29.20 -9.45 -14.02
C HIS A 460 -30.38 -8.90 -14.85
N TYR A 461 -30.79 -7.67 -14.53
CA TYR A 461 -31.76 -6.89 -15.32
C TYR A 461 -31.34 -5.42 -15.41
N THR A 462 -31.74 -4.75 -16.50
CA THR A 462 -31.50 -3.33 -16.74
C THR A 462 -32.81 -2.57 -16.72
N ALA A 463 -32.87 -1.44 -16.01
CA ALA A 463 -33.98 -0.49 -16.11
C ALA A 463 -33.49 0.85 -16.65
N CYS A 464 -34.10 1.32 -17.73
CA CYS A 464 -33.86 2.63 -18.34
C CYS A 464 -35.12 3.48 -18.19
N CYS A 465 -35.11 4.43 -17.24
CA CYS A 465 -36.27 5.27 -16.94
C CYS A 465 -36.18 6.67 -17.58
N ARG A 466 -37.32 7.25 -17.93
CA ARG A 466 -37.44 8.65 -18.36
C ARG A 466 -38.70 9.34 -17.82
N THR A 467 -38.54 10.61 -17.50
CA THR A 467 -39.63 11.54 -17.15
C THR A 467 -40.22 12.12 -18.43
N MET A 468 -41.55 12.05 -18.62
CA MET A 468 -42.20 12.71 -19.75
C MET A 468 -42.81 14.05 -19.33
N SER A 469 -42.15 15.15 -19.71
CA SER A 469 -42.75 16.48 -19.70
C SER A 469 -43.80 16.59 -20.82
N ARG A 470 -44.96 17.18 -20.53
CA ARG A 470 -46.10 17.20 -21.45
C ARG A 470 -45.99 18.32 -22.49
N GLY A 471 -44.98 18.21 -23.35
CA GLY A 471 -44.57 19.27 -24.30
C GLY A 471 -44.34 18.83 -25.74
N LEU A 472 -44.73 17.61 -26.16
CA LEU A 472 -44.61 17.14 -27.54
C LEU A 472 -45.61 16.02 -27.88
N ILE A 473 -46.91 16.31 -27.77
CA ILE A 473 -47.99 15.43 -28.26
C ILE A 473 -48.94 16.26 -29.14
N ASN A 474 -48.65 16.32 -30.44
CA ASN A 474 -49.61 16.55 -31.52
C ASN A 474 -48.93 16.36 -32.90
N LEU A 475 -49.74 16.02 -33.91
CA LEU A 475 -49.42 15.97 -35.37
C LEU A 475 -48.53 14.82 -35.89
N SER A 476 -49.17 13.65 -35.90
CA SER A 476 -49.22 12.62 -36.94
C SER A 476 -48.65 12.86 -38.36
N ILE A 477 -48.07 11.77 -38.90
CA ILE A 477 -48.30 11.18 -40.25
C ILE A 477 -48.20 12.09 -41.50
N SER A 478 -47.03 12.05 -42.16
CA SER A 478 -46.76 12.18 -43.62
C SER A 478 -45.24 11.97 -43.81
N GLY A 479 -44.63 11.59 -44.94
CA GLY A 479 -45.11 11.24 -46.28
C GLY A 479 -44.20 11.84 -47.36
N GLN A 480 -43.46 10.97 -48.08
CA GLN A 480 -42.72 11.21 -49.35
C GLN A 480 -41.46 12.12 -49.42
N THR A 481 -40.51 11.63 -50.25
CA THR A 481 -39.63 12.33 -51.22
C THR A 481 -38.38 13.17 -50.85
N ASN A 482 -37.27 12.74 -51.51
CA ASN A 482 -36.32 13.53 -52.33
C ASN A 482 -35.13 14.33 -51.73
N SER A 483 -33.94 13.73 -51.90
CA SER A 483 -32.74 14.28 -52.58
C SER A 483 -32.08 15.60 -52.14
N GLN A 484 -30.74 15.55 -51.95
CA GLN A 484 -29.77 16.09 -52.93
C GLN A 484 -28.34 15.56 -52.63
N ALA A 485 -27.38 15.79 -53.56
CA ALA A 485 -26.05 15.15 -53.53
C ALA A 485 -24.91 16.06 -54.05
N LYS A 486 -23.68 15.76 -53.61
CA LYS A 486 -22.33 16.04 -54.20
C LYS A 486 -21.28 15.48 -53.21
N ASN A 487 -20.34 14.59 -53.52
CA ASN A 487 -19.35 14.42 -54.62
C ASN A 487 -17.97 15.07 -54.33
N LEU A 488 -16.96 14.20 -54.14
CA LEU A 488 -15.62 14.13 -54.79
C LEU A 488 -14.69 15.39 -54.71
N GLU A 489 -13.34 15.32 -54.84
CA GLU A 489 -12.43 14.25 -55.33
C GLU A 489 -10.97 14.33 -54.77
N PHE A 490 -10.08 13.48 -55.28
CA PHE A 490 -8.63 13.34 -55.01
C PHE A 490 -7.74 14.23 -55.90
N SER A 491 -6.43 14.35 -55.61
CA SER A 491 -5.39 14.75 -56.59
C SER A 491 -3.94 14.38 -56.14
N SER A 492 -3.01 14.14 -57.10
CA SER A 492 -1.60 13.83 -56.82
C SER A 492 -0.63 14.04 -58.03
N HIS A 493 0.57 14.61 -57.79
CA HIS A 493 1.80 14.62 -58.65
C HIS A 493 2.98 15.34 -57.95
N GLY A 494 4.28 15.15 -58.26
CA GLY A 494 4.94 14.01 -58.93
C GLY A 494 5.93 14.31 -60.07
N LYS A 495 7.20 14.75 -59.83
CA LYS A 495 8.37 14.56 -60.75
C LYS A 495 9.75 14.97 -60.16
N ASN A 496 10.83 14.64 -60.89
CA ASN A 496 12.24 14.54 -60.41
C ASN A 496 13.20 15.60 -61.01
N HIS A 497 14.42 15.74 -60.46
CA HIS A 497 15.67 15.90 -61.25
C HIS A 497 16.93 15.43 -60.47
N LYS A 498 18.15 15.60 -61.03
CA LYS A 498 19.35 14.77 -60.77
C LYS A 498 20.61 15.48 -60.21
N ASP A 499 21.24 14.80 -59.24
CA ASP A 499 22.68 14.43 -59.14
C ASP A 499 23.80 15.51 -58.94
N GLY A 500 24.89 15.10 -58.26
CA GLY A 500 26.09 15.90 -57.94
C GLY A 500 26.72 15.52 -56.58
N SER A 501 27.96 15.01 -56.57
CA SER A 501 28.57 14.33 -55.40
C SER A 501 29.76 15.06 -54.74
N GLN A 502 29.90 14.92 -53.42
CA GLN A 502 31.20 14.98 -52.72
C GLN A 502 31.15 14.24 -51.35
N PHE A 503 32.31 13.82 -50.84
CA PHE A 503 32.44 12.86 -49.74
C PHE A 503 32.45 13.47 -48.34
N SER A 504 31.77 12.82 -47.39
CA SER A 504 32.11 12.83 -45.96
C SER A 504 31.58 11.56 -45.27
N VAL A 505 32.33 10.99 -44.32
CA VAL A 505 31.97 9.74 -43.63
C VAL A 505 31.10 10.05 -42.39
N PRO A 506 29.88 9.48 -42.26
CA PRO A 506 29.05 9.63 -41.06
C PRO A 506 29.38 8.57 -39.99
N HIS A 507 29.00 8.86 -38.74
CA HIS A 507 29.19 7.98 -37.59
C HIS A 507 28.13 6.86 -37.52
N ILE A 508 28.45 5.80 -36.76
CA ILE A 508 27.53 4.71 -36.43
C ILE A 508 26.47 5.22 -35.44
N GLU A 509 25.37 5.76 -35.97
CA GLU A 509 24.00 5.54 -35.42
C GLU A 509 22.84 5.95 -36.36
N GLU A 510 23.09 6.27 -37.64
CA GLU A 510 22.01 6.72 -38.56
C GLU A 510 22.05 6.10 -39.97
N SER A 511 21.89 4.77 -40.04
CA SER A 511 21.39 4.05 -41.23
C SER A 511 20.98 2.61 -40.82
N GLY A 512 20.01 1.95 -41.45
CA GLY A 512 19.06 2.40 -42.47
C GLY A 512 18.07 1.27 -42.80
N SER A 513 16.82 1.59 -43.15
CA SER A 513 15.83 0.57 -43.49
C SER A 513 16.06 0.00 -44.89
N LEU A 514 16.57 -1.23 -45.00
CA LEU A 514 16.41 -2.10 -46.20
C LEU A 514 16.92 -3.54 -45.95
N ILE A 515 16.07 -4.40 -45.38
CA ILE A 515 16.11 -5.85 -45.63
C ILE A 515 14.70 -6.29 -46.02
N HIS A 516 14.46 -6.47 -47.31
CA HIS A 516 13.21 -6.99 -47.84
C HIS A 516 13.48 -8.40 -48.38
N GLY A 517 13.34 -9.42 -47.53
CA GLY A 517 13.63 -10.79 -47.95
C GLY A 517 13.93 -11.78 -46.83
N LEU A 518 12.93 -12.11 -46.01
CA LEU A 518 12.65 -13.45 -45.46
C LEU A 518 11.40 -13.35 -44.57
N HIS A 519 10.23 -13.60 -45.15
CA HIS A 519 8.93 -13.45 -44.49
C HIS A 519 8.47 -14.79 -43.86
N GLU A 520 9.31 -15.39 -43.02
CA GLU A 520 9.05 -16.69 -42.40
C GLU A 520 9.22 -16.68 -40.88
N HIS A 521 8.24 -17.29 -40.21
CA HIS A 521 8.12 -17.47 -38.76
C HIS A 521 8.05 -16.16 -37.93
N ARG A 522 6.82 -15.65 -37.76
CA ARG A 522 6.40 -15.09 -36.45
C ARG A 522 6.60 -16.20 -35.41
N GLY A 523 7.69 -16.14 -34.63
CA GLY A 523 7.95 -17.12 -33.58
C GLY A 523 6.89 -17.03 -32.48
N THR A 524 6.26 -18.14 -32.13
CA THR A 524 5.36 -18.19 -30.97
C THR A 524 6.12 -17.91 -29.67
N ILE A 525 5.53 -17.10 -28.79
CA ILE A 525 6.09 -16.76 -27.47
C ILE A 525 6.23 -17.98 -26.55
N THR A 526 5.58 -19.09 -26.88
CA THR A 526 5.55 -20.35 -26.13
C THR A 526 6.94 -20.81 -25.69
N GLY A 527 7.22 -20.83 -24.38
CA GLY A 527 8.48 -21.30 -23.80
C GLY A 527 9.69 -20.39 -24.08
N LEU A 528 9.48 -19.11 -24.37
CA LEU A 528 10.57 -18.16 -24.63
C LEU A 528 11.44 -17.91 -23.38
N SER A 529 10.92 -18.12 -22.17
CA SER A 529 11.70 -18.02 -20.93
C SER A 529 12.86 -19.02 -20.88
N CYS A 530 12.64 -20.31 -21.19
CA CYS A 530 13.71 -21.32 -21.19
C CYS A 530 14.54 -21.35 -22.48
N LYS A 531 14.12 -20.65 -23.55
CA LYS A 531 14.90 -20.53 -24.80
C LYS A 531 15.96 -19.42 -24.73
N THR A 532 15.89 -18.51 -23.76
CA THR A 532 16.71 -17.29 -23.75
C THR A 532 17.36 -17.05 -22.39
N ASN A 533 18.61 -16.56 -22.41
CA ASN A 533 19.34 -16.19 -21.19
C ASN A 533 18.87 -14.84 -20.60
N LYS A 534 17.76 -14.29 -21.08
CA LYS A 534 17.11 -13.04 -20.65
C LYS A 534 15.68 -13.35 -20.17
N THR A 535 15.56 -14.03 -19.04
CA THR A 535 14.27 -14.32 -18.42
C THR A 535 13.62 -13.05 -17.88
N LEU A 536 12.35 -12.82 -18.21
CA LEU A 536 11.53 -11.76 -17.64
C LEU A 536 10.77 -12.27 -16.41
N ASN A 537 10.84 -11.50 -15.33
CA ASN A 537 9.93 -11.63 -14.18
C ASN A 537 8.68 -10.77 -14.45
N LEU A 538 7.48 -11.32 -14.29
CA LEU A 538 6.23 -10.61 -14.62
C LEU A 538 5.50 -10.11 -13.36
N TYR A 539 5.27 -8.79 -13.30
CA TYR A 539 4.73 -8.10 -12.14
C TYR A 539 3.50 -7.26 -12.48
N LEU A 540 2.50 -7.28 -11.60
CA LEU A 540 1.25 -6.54 -11.72
C LEU A 540 1.16 -5.44 -10.64
N LEU A 541 0.70 -4.25 -11.01
CA LEU A 541 0.34 -3.18 -10.08
C LEU A 541 -1.03 -2.60 -10.46
N ASP A 542 -1.86 -2.32 -9.46
CA ASP A 542 -3.11 -1.58 -9.69
C ASP A 542 -2.79 -0.12 -10.08
N SER A 543 -3.13 0.24 -11.31
CA SER A 543 -2.89 1.56 -11.86
C SER A 543 -3.75 2.64 -11.20
N ASN A 544 -4.87 2.28 -10.57
CA ASN A 544 -5.69 3.24 -9.82
C ASN A 544 -4.92 3.83 -8.63
N LEU A 545 -4.14 2.99 -7.94
CA LEU A 545 -3.41 3.32 -6.72
C LEU A 545 -1.93 3.65 -6.97
N PHE A 546 -1.29 3.02 -7.97
CA PHE A 546 0.16 3.12 -8.19
C PHE A 546 0.57 3.92 -9.45
N TRP A 547 -0.33 4.68 -10.10
CA TRP A 547 -0.01 5.46 -11.32
C TRP A 547 1.25 6.34 -11.22
N LYS A 548 1.54 6.90 -10.04
CA LYS A 548 2.74 7.72 -9.81
C LYS A 548 4.08 6.97 -9.96
N TYR A 549 4.06 5.63 -10.02
CA TYR A 549 5.20 4.82 -10.42
C TYR A 549 5.27 4.67 -11.94
N ALA A 550 4.13 4.46 -12.62
CA ALA A 550 4.05 4.45 -14.09
C ALA A 550 4.50 5.80 -14.68
N GLU A 551 4.04 6.93 -14.14
CA GLU A 551 4.47 8.30 -14.54
C GLU A 551 5.98 8.53 -14.43
N ARG A 552 6.67 7.75 -13.58
CA ARG A 552 8.13 7.80 -13.38
C ARG A 552 8.91 6.80 -14.23
N LEU A 553 8.18 5.93 -14.95
CA LEU A 553 8.71 4.93 -15.87
C LEU A 553 8.30 5.25 -17.32
N GLY A 554 7.86 6.50 -17.59
CA GLY A 554 7.51 7.00 -18.92
C GLY A 554 6.01 7.20 -19.22
N ALA A 555 5.09 6.77 -18.34
CA ALA A 555 3.65 6.87 -18.62
C ALA A 555 3.15 8.32 -18.69
N SER A 556 2.35 8.64 -19.71
CA SER A 556 1.75 9.95 -19.89
C SER A 556 0.73 10.28 -18.80
N ARG A 557 0.79 11.51 -18.28
CA ARG A 557 -0.13 12.01 -17.24
C ARG A 557 -1.57 12.27 -17.74
N MET A 558 -1.81 12.19 -19.04
CA MET A 558 -3.07 12.61 -19.67
C MET A 558 -3.76 11.47 -20.44
N THR A 559 -3.44 10.20 -20.15
CA THR A 559 -4.19 9.08 -20.74
C THR A 559 -5.59 8.97 -20.11
N PRO A 560 -6.65 8.73 -20.91
CA PRO A 560 -8.00 8.49 -20.38
C PRO A 560 -8.12 7.11 -19.72
N VAL A 561 -7.31 6.15 -20.18
CA VAL A 561 -7.19 4.80 -19.63
C VAL A 561 -5.84 4.68 -18.92
N LYS A 562 -5.83 4.10 -17.73
CA LYS A 562 -4.61 3.86 -16.94
C LYS A 562 -4.04 2.47 -17.19
N GLU A 563 -3.65 2.21 -18.43
CA GLU A 563 -2.93 1.00 -18.82
C GLU A 563 -1.51 1.38 -19.21
N PHE A 564 -0.52 0.63 -18.71
CA PHE A 564 0.88 0.90 -19.02
C PHE A 564 1.74 -0.36 -18.85
N ALA A 565 2.67 -0.58 -19.77
CA ALA A 565 3.62 -1.70 -19.71
C ALA A 565 5.05 -1.20 -19.95
N THR A 566 5.98 -1.68 -19.13
CA THR A 566 7.41 -1.37 -19.24
C THR A 566 8.25 -2.57 -18.84
N ILE A 567 9.41 -2.75 -19.48
CA ILE A 567 10.44 -3.71 -19.07
C ILE A 567 11.58 -2.92 -18.46
N VAL A 568 11.93 -3.22 -17.21
CA VAL A 568 13.04 -2.60 -16.47
C VAL A 568 14.15 -3.64 -16.31
N ASP A 569 15.36 -3.31 -16.76
CA ASP A 569 16.57 -4.08 -16.51
C ASP A 569 17.53 -3.25 -15.65
N LEU A 570 17.60 -3.60 -14.36
CA LEU A 570 18.43 -2.92 -13.37
C LEU A 570 19.94 -3.21 -13.56
N LYS A 571 20.33 -4.23 -14.32
CA LYS A 571 21.74 -4.59 -14.55
C LYS A 571 22.36 -3.74 -15.67
N GLU A 572 21.59 -3.47 -16.72
CA GLU A 572 22.02 -2.65 -17.86
C GLU A 572 21.66 -1.16 -17.67
N GLU A 573 21.00 -0.80 -16.56
CA GLU A 573 20.43 0.53 -16.26
C GLU A 573 19.43 1.04 -17.32
N MET A 574 18.72 0.10 -17.97
CA MET A 574 17.78 0.38 -19.07
C MET A 574 16.33 0.16 -18.65
N HIS A 575 15.43 0.99 -19.18
CA HIS A 575 14.02 0.64 -19.25
C HIS A 575 13.45 0.86 -20.65
N TYR A 576 12.50 0.01 -21.01
CA TYR A 576 11.81 -0.01 -22.30
C TYR A 576 10.33 0.20 -22.03
N VAL A 577 9.67 1.02 -22.85
CA VAL A 577 8.25 1.36 -22.69
C VAL A 577 7.45 0.84 -23.88
N LEU A 578 6.29 0.25 -23.61
CA LEU A 578 5.34 -0.10 -24.65
C LEU A 578 4.71 1.19 -25.21
N ASP A 579 4.59 1.29 -26.53
CA ASP A 579 4.00 2.45 -27.21
C ASP A 579 2.58 2.73 -26.69
N GLN A 580 2.41 3.86 -26.02
CA GLN A 580 1.17 4.27 -25.34
C GLN A 580 0.01 4.60 -26.29
N LYS A 581 0.24 4.52 -27.62
CA LYS A 581 -0.81 4.56 -28.64
C LYS A 581 -1.44 3.20 -28.91
N GLN A 582 -0.80 2.12 -28.48
CA GLN A 582 -1.23 0.75 -28.70
C GLN A 582 -1.98 0.25 -27.45
N ALA A 583 -3.11 -0.43 -27.65
CA ALA A 583 -3.85 -1.02 -26.54
C ALA A 583 -3.02 -2.12 -25.87
N LEU A 584 -3.13 -2.24 -24.54
CA LEU A 584 -2.47 -3.29 -23.77
C LEU A 584 -3.23 -4.62 -23.93
N VAL A 585 -3.11 -5.22 -25.11
CA VAL A 585 -3.73 -6.51 -25.46
C VAL A 585 -2.68 -7.56 -25.75
N LYS A 586 -3.08 -8.84 -25.66
CA LYS A 586 -2.25 -10.03 -25.90
C LYS A 586 -1.23 -9.90 -27.04
N PRO A 587 -1.61 -9.64 -28.32
CA PRO A 587 -0.64 -9.60 -29.42
C PRO A 587 0.36 -8.45 -29.32
N THR A 588 -0.03 -7.33 -28.71
CA THR A 588 0.86 -6.19 -28.42
C THR A 588 1.93 -6.60 -27.40
N LEU A 589 1.48 -7.26 -26.32
CA LEU A 589 2.34 -7.71 -25.22
C LEU A 589 3.29 -8.84 -25.67
N GLU A 590 2.79 -9.80 -26.45
CA GLU A 590 3.61 -10.85 -27.07
C GLU A 590 4.74 -10.26 -27.92
N THR A 591 4.42 -9.29 -28.78
CA THR A 591 5.39 -8.61 -29.66
C THR A 591 6.45 -7.85 -28.84
N PHE A 592 6.04 -7.18 -27.77
CA PHE A 592 6.94 -6.44 -26.88
C PHE A 592 7.92 -7.37 -26.13
N ILE A 593 7.43 -8.49 -25.61
CA ILE A 593 8.26 -9.51 -24.96
C ILE A 593 9.24 -10.16 -25.95
N GLN A 594 8.76 -10.53 -27.15
CA GLN A 594 9.60 -11.10 -28.20
C GLN A 594 10.75 -10.15 -28.59
N ASN A 595 10.44 -8.87 -28.80
CA ASN A 595 11.44 -7.84 -29.13
C ASN A 595 12.47 -7.63 -28.01
N PHE A 596 12.11 -7.75 -26.73
CA PHE A 596 13.08 -7.68 -25.64
C PHE A 596 14.00 -8.91 -25.59
N SER A 597 13.43 -10.10 -25.80
CA SER A 597 14.13 -11.38 -25.66
C SER A 597 15.06 -11.74 -26.82
N THR A 598 15.07 -11.00 -27.94
CA THR A 598 16.10 -11.18 -28.98
C THR A 598 17.50 -10.79 -28.47
N ILE A 599 18.54 -11.32 -29.13
CA ILE A 599 19.94 -10.99 -28.82
C ILE A 599 20.17 -9.49 -29.02
N TYR A 600 19.86 -9.02 -30.23
CA TYR A 600 19.74 -7.60 -30.58
C TYR A 600 18.28 -7.19 -30.47
N SER A 601 17.94 -6.43 -29.42
CA SER A 601 16.59 -5.89 -29.21
C SER A 601 16.37 -4.68 -30.14
N PRO A 602 15.25 -4.60 -30.90
CA PRO A 602 14.87 -3.40 -31.63
C PRO A 602 14.22 -2.35 -30.72
N LEU A 603 13.98 -2.65 -29.44
CA LEU A 603 13.44 -1.69 -28.47
C LEU A 603 14.51 -0.65 -28.12
N LYS A 604 14.15 0.64 -28.17
CA LYS A 604 15.00 1.74 -27.70
C LYS A 604 14.77 1.98 -26.21
N ARG A 605 15.81 2.42 -25.50
CA ARG A 605 15.67 2.90 -24.11
C ARG A 605 14.72 4.09 -24.09
N GLU A 606 13.82 4.10 -23.10
CA GLU A 606 13.08 5.32 -22.77
C GLU A 606 13.99 6.25 -21.95
N LEU A 607 13.86 7.56 -22.16
CA LEU A 607 14.49 8.60 -21.34
C LEU A 607 13.39 9.54 -20.88
N VAL A 608 13.02 9.48 -19.59
CA VAL A 608 11.88 10.23 -19.07
C VAL A 608 12.13 11.73 -19.20
N SER A 609 11.36 12.40 -20.06
CA SER A 609 11.42 13.86 -20.22
C SER A 609 10.30 14.54 -19.45
N SER A 610 10.63 15.60 -18.71
CA SER A 610 9.62 16.59 -18.34
C SER A 610 9.07 17.30 -19.59
N SER A 611 7.80 17.71 -19.54
CA SER A 611 7.19 18.54 -20.59
C SER A 611 7.93 19.88 -20.66
N PRO A 612 8.25 20.41 -21.87
CA PRO A 612 8.98 21.66 -21.99
C PRO A 612 8.16 22.81 -21.41
N ILE A 613 8.65 23.40 -20.31
CA ILE A 613 8.02 24.58 -19.70
C ILE A 613 8.14 25.73 -20.70
N HIS A 614 7.00 26.28 -21.12
CA HIS A 614 6.95 27.36 -22.10
C HIS A 614 7.25 28.71 -21.40
N GLU A 615 8.46 28.84 -20.85
CA GLU A 615 8.86 30.02 -20.07
C GLU A 615 8.96 31.29 -20.93
N PRO A 616 8.62 32.46 -20.35
CA PRO A 616 8.82 33.74 -21.03
C PRO A 616 10.31 34.00 -21.31
N LYS A 617 10.59 34.62 -22.46
CA LYS A 617 11.93 34.79 -23.07
C LYS A 617 12.94 35.67 -22.30
N HIS A 618 12.77 35.87 -20.99
CA HIS A 618 13.51 36.83 -20.18
C HIS A 618 14.13 36.26 -18.89
N HIS A 619 14.08 34.95 -18.66
CA HIS A 619 14.90 34.34 -17.60
C HIS A 619 16.38 34.27 -18.01
N PRO A 620 17.33 34.60 -17.11
CA PRO A 620 18.75 34.64 -17.42
C PRO A 620 19.39 33.24 -17.51
N ILE A 621 18.77 32.23 -16.90
CA ILE A 621 19.18 30.83 -16.98
C ILE A 621 18.17 30.09 -17.87
N THR A 622 18.66 29.29 -18.82
CA THR A 622 17.82 28.44 -19.66
C THR A 622 17.52 27.11 -18.96
N GLU A 623 16.24 26.76 -18.80
CA GLU A 623 15.85 25.41 -18.35
C GLU A 623 16.01 24.41 -19.51
N VAL A 624 16.58 23.25 -19.22
CA VAL A 624 16.81 22.17 -20.19
C VAL A 624 16.10 20.91 -19.73
N THR A 625 15.39 20.29 -20.68
CA THR A 625 14.74 18.98 -20.55
C THR A 625 15.48 17.95 -21.39
N THR A 626 15.21 16.66 -21.19
CA THR A 626 15.71 15.57 -22.05
C THR A 626 15.46 15.87 -23.53
N SER A 627 14.23 16.25 -23.88
CA SER A 627 13.83 16.58 -25.27
C SER A 627 14.52 17.80 -25.86
N THR A 628 14.93 18.78 -25.04
CA THR A 628 15.59 20.01 -25.50
C THR A 628 17.11 19.99 -25.39
N PHE A 629 17.69 19.02 -24.66
CA PHE A 629 19.13 18.92 -24.40
C PHE A 629 19.97 18.93 -25.69
N HIS A 630 19.62 18.10 -26.68
CA HIS A 630 20.38 18.03 -27.93
C HIS A 630 20.37 19.38 -28.69
N GLN A 631 19.24 20.08 -28.71
CA GLN A 631 19.10 21.37 -29.39
C GLN A 631 19.77 22.53 -28.63
N VAL A 632 19.64 22.58 -27.30
CA VAL A 632 20.07 23.71 -26.46
C VAL A 632 21.53 23.59 -26.01
N VAL A 633 22.04 22.36 -25.84
CA VAL A 633 23.40 22.09 -25.32
C VAL A 633 24.37 21.74 -26.46
N LEU A 634 24.03 20.70 -27.24
CA LEU A 634 24.93 20.12 -28.24
C LEU A 634 24.95 20.92 -29.55
N LEU A 635 23.80 21.16 -30.18
CA LEU A 635 23.70 21.95 -31.43
C LEU A 635 23.93 23.47 -31.25
N SER A 636 24.16 23.93 -30.01
CA SER A 636 24.30 25.34 -29.68
C SER A 636 25.66 25.92 -30.12
N LYS A 637 25.62 26.99 -30.91
CA LYS A 637 26.78 27.77 -31.38
C LYS A 637 27.45 28.64 -30.30
N LYS A 638 27.31 28.24 -29.03
CA LYS A 638 27.79 28.96 -27.83
C LYS A 638 28.46 27.98 -26.88
N ASP A 639 29.34 28.49 -26.02
CA ASP A 639 29.85 27.74 -24.87
C ASP A 639 28.69 27.60 -23.85
N VAL A 640 28.24 26.38 -23.58
CA VAL A 640 27.08 26.12 -22.70
C VAL A 640 27.55 25.64 -21.34
N LEU A 641 27.26 26.38 -20.28
CA LEU A 641 27.50 25.98 -18.89
C LEU A 641 26.21 25.38 -18.33
N LEU A 642 26.18 24.07 -18.08
CA LEU A 642 25.01 23.32 -17.63
C LEU A 642 25.14 22.93 -16.15
N GLN A 643 24.19 23.35 -15.32
CA GLN A 643 24.04 22.93 -13.93
C GLN A 643 23.06 21.75 -13.82
N TYR A 644 23.52 20.65 -13.24
CA TYR A 644 22.69 19.50 -12.88
C TYR A 644 22.15 19.73 -11.47
N TYR A 645 20.83 19.72 -11.30
CA TYR A 645 20.19 20.02 -10.01
C TYR A 645 18.95 19.16 -9.74
N ALA A 646 18.47 19.18 -8.50
CA ALA A 646 17.16 18.65 -8.12
C ALA A 646 16.48 19.59 -7.09
N PRO A 647 15.14 19.70 -7.04
CA PRO A 647 14.44 20.62 -6.12
C PRO A 647 14.67 20.36 -4.62
N TRP A 648 15.04 19.13 -4.25
CA TRP A 648 15.32 18.71 -2.88
C TRP A 648 16.81 18.86 -2.48
N CYS A 649 17.67 19.30 -3.40
CA CYS A 649 19.11 19.46 -3.17
C CYS A 649 19.43 20.84 -2.55
N GLY A 650 19.66 20.88 -1.23
CA GLY A 650 19.97 22.13 -0.52
C GLY A 650 21.19 22.88 -1.05
N PHE A 651 22.27 22.16 -1.39
CA PHE A 651 23.46 22.73 -2.03
C PHE A 651 23.14 23.39 -3.38
N CYS A 652 22.30 22.74 -4.20
CA CYS A 652 21.87 23.26 -5.49
C CYS A 652 21.08 24.57 -5.34
N THR A 653 20.21 24.65 -4.32
CA THR A 653 19.48 25.88 -3.98
C THR A 653 20.42 27.02 -3.59
N ALA A 654 21.46 26.74 -2.78
CA ALA A 654 22.47 27.74 -2.41
C ALA A 654 23.25 28.27 -3.63
N LEU A 655 23.60 27.40 -4.59
CA LEU A 655 24.29 27.80 -5.82
C LEU A 655 23.44 28.64 -6.80
N ASN A 656 22.11 28.58 -6.72
CA ASN A 656 21.22 29.24 -7.68
C ASN A 656 21.52 30.75 -7.81
N HIS A 657 21.84 31.44 -6.70
CA HIS A 657 22.25 32.86 -6.73
C HIS A 657 23.60 33.11 -7.43
N ILE A 658 24.52 32.13 -7.43
CA ILE A 658 25.81 32.22 -8.13
C ILE A 658 25.58 32.03 -9.64
N PHE A 659 24.74 31.08 -10.04
CA PHE A 659 24.36 30.88 -11.43
C PHE A 659 23.60 32.08 -12.02
N ILE A 660 22.69 32.71 -11.27
CA ILE A 660 22.01 33.95 -11.69
C ILE A 660 23.01 35.11 -11.85
N ARG A 661 24.08 35.16 -11.05
CA ARG A 661 25.17 36.16 -11.22
C ARG A 661 26.02 35.87 -12.45
N LEU A 662 26.43 34.61 -12.66
CA LEU A 662 27.17 34.19 -13.86
C LEU A 662 26.41 34.52 -15.14
N ALA A 663 25.12 34.20 -15.20
CA ALA A 663 24.25 34.46 -16.33
C ALA A 663 24.08 35.96 -16.68
N ARG A 664 24.35 36.86 -15.72
CA ARG A 664 24.36 38.32 -15.93
C ARG A 664 25.73 38.90 -16.26
N LEU A 665 26.81 38.16 -15.99
CA LEU A 665 28.20 38.57 -16.21
C LEU A 665 28.79 38.03 -17.51
N LEU A 666 28.33 36.86 -17.96
CA LEU A 666 28.80 36.23 -19.20
C LEU A 666 28.08 36.83 -20.43
N PRO A 667 28.81 37.21 -21.50
CA PRO A 667 28.19 37.72 -22.72
C PRO A 667 27.22 36.70 -23.34
N SER A 668 25.93 37.05 -23.37
CA SER A 668 24.85 36.21 -23.91
C SER A 668 24.98 35.90 -25.41
N ALA A 669 25.86 36.60 -26.14
CA ALA A 669 26.25 36.27 -27.49
C ALA A 669 27.09 34.98 -27.58
N ASN A 670 28.03 34.79 -26.65
CA ASN A 670 29.04 33.72 -26.70
C ASN A 670 28.73 32.55 -25.74
N PHE A 671 28.00 32.83 -24.66
CA PHE A 671 27.69 31.87 -23.60
C PHE A 671 26.18 31.62 -23.46
N THR A 672 25.84 30.42 -22.99
CA THR A 672 24.51 30.10 -22.45
C THR A 672 24.69 29.50 -21.07
N VAL A 673 24.06 30.08 -20.05
CA VAL A 673 23.97 29.46 -18.73
C VAL A 673 22.65 28.69 -18.66
N ALA A 674 22.74 27.39 -18.45
CA ALA A 674 21.63 26.47 -18.46
C ALA A 674 21.58 25.63 -17.18
N ARG A 675 20.43 25.04 -16.88
CA ARG A 675 20.29 24.02 -15.84
C ARG A 675 19.34 22.91 -16.28
N ILE A 676 19.49 21.72 -15.72
CA ILE A 676 18.61 20.57 -15.94
C ILE A 676 18.20 19.94 -14.59
N ASN A 677 16.90 19.75 -14.42
CA ASN A 677 16.33 19.05 -13.28
C ASN A 677 16.41 17.53 -13.48
N VAL A 678 17.44 16.89 -12.94
CA VAL A 678 17.66 15.43 -13.07
C VAL A 678 16.63 14.59 -12.31
N ALA A 679 15.84 15.19 -11.41
CA ALA A 679 14.76 14.48 -10.73
C ALA A 679 13.48 14.35 -11.58
N GLN A 680 13.52 14.82 -12.84
CA GLN A 680 12.41 14.84 -13.80
C GLN A 680 12.86 14.67 -15.27
N ASN A 681 14.17 14.50 -15.52
CA ASN A 681 14.74 14.43 -16.87
C ASN A 681 15.93 13.47 -16.87
N ASP A 682 15.80 12.35 -17.58
CA ASP A 682 16.92 11.45 -17.86
C ASP A 682 17.77 12.00 -19.01
N LEU A 683 19.02 11.59 -19.11
CA LEU A 683 19.91 11.92 -20.23
C LEU A 683 20.56 10.66 -20.79
N PRO A 684 21.17 10.73 -21.99
CA PRO A 684 22.12 9.72 -22.44
C PRO A 684 23.20 9.45 -21.36
N TRP A 685 23.69 8.21 -21.28
CA TRP A 685 24.55 7.74 -20.19
C TRP A 685 25.88 8.51 -20.13
N GLU A 686 26.32 8.96 -21.30
CA GLU A 686 27.44 9.84 -21.60
C GLU A 686 27.37 11.19 -20.84
N PHE A 687 26.17 11.59 -20.41
CA PHE A 687 25.88 12.86 -19.73
C PHE A 687 25.18 12.67 -18.37
N MET A 688 25.09 11.45 -17.85
CA MET A 688 24.58 11.18 -16.50
C MET A 688 25.59 11.59 -15.42
N VAL A 689 25.11 11.86 -14.20
CA VAL A 689 25.95 12.35 -13.08
C VAL A 689 25.56 11.72 -11.74
N ASP A 690 26.53 11.11 -11.05
CA ASP A 690 26.32 10.44 -9.76
C ASP A 690 26.18 11.38 -8.54
N ARG A 691 26.47 12.68 -8.70
CA ARG A 691 26.42 13.67 -7.60
C ARG A 691 25.75 14.97 -8.01
N LEU A 692 25.09 15.61 -7.05
CA LEU A 692 24.41 16.90 -7.21
C LEU A 692 24.90 17.91 -6.14
N PRO A 693 25.14 19.18 -6.52
CA PRO A 693 25.15 19.71 -7.88
C PRO A 693 26.39 19.28 -8.68
N THR A 694 26.23 18.90 -9.95
CA THR A 694 27.33 18.76 -10.91
C THR A 694 27.26 19.89 -11.94
N ILE A 695 28.40 20.32 -12.45
CA ILE A 695 28.52 21.42 -13.42
C ILE A 695 29.38 20.93 -14.59
N LEU A 696 28.86 21.06 -15.81
CA LEU A 696 29.55 20.70 -17.06
C LEU A 696 29.60 21.92 -18.00
N LEU A 697 30.74 22.14 -18.64
CA LEU A 697 30.90 23.11 -19.72
C LEU A 697 30.99 22.37 -21.06
N PHE A 698 30.21 22.80 -22.05
CA PHE A 698 30.16 22.26 -23.41
C PHE A 698 30.67 23.33 -24.40
N PRO A 699 31.98 23.36 -24.72
CA PRO A 699 32.56 24.34 -25.63
C PRO A 699 31.86 24.36 -27.00
N HIS A 700 31.60 25.54 -27.55
CA HIS A 700 31.04 25.73 -28.89
C HIS A 700 31.76 24.88 -29.94
N ARG A 701 33.10 24.91 -29.96
CA ARG A 701 33.90 24.29 -31.02
C ARG A 701 34.12 22.78 -30.84
N ARG A 702 33.89 22.24 -29.64
CA ARG A 702 34.11 20.84 -29.27
C ARG A 702 33.15 20.45 -28.14
N LYS A 703 31.99 19.94 -28.52
CA LYS A 703 30.90 19.53 -27.61
C LYS A 703 31.13 18.14 -27.00
N ASP A 704 31.80 17.30 -27.77
CA ASP A 704 32.45 16.05 -27.42
C ASP A 704 33.41 16.21 -26.24
N PHE A 705 34.30 17.22 -26.28
CA PHE A 705 35.19 17.57 -25.16
C PHE A 705 34.47 18.44 -24.12
N SER A 706 33.35 17.94 -23.58
CA SER A 706 32.70 18.55 -22.42
C SER A 706 33.58 18.42 -21.17
N MET A 707 33.65 19.48 -20.37
CA MET A 707 34.53 19.56 -19.20
C MET A 707 33.70 19.60 -17.92
N LYS A 708 33.88 18.60 -17.05
CA LYS A 708 33.31 18.60 -15.69
C LYS A 708 34.09 19.58 -14.81
N TYR A 709 33.38 20.34 -14.00
CA TYR A 709 33.99 21.22 -13.00
C TYR A 709 34.66 20.38 -11.88
N PRO A 710 35.89 20.71 -11.42
CA PRO A 710 36.61 19.91 -10.42
C PRO A 710 35.87 19.81 -9.08
N GLU A 711 35.79 18.62 -8.50
CA GLU A 711 35.10 18.39 -7.22
C GLU A 711 35.90 18.92 -6.02
N ASP A 712 37.23 19.02 -6.15
CA ASP A 712 38.17 19.47 -5.10
C ASP A 712 38.15 21.00 -4.88
N LEU A 713 37.37 21.75 -5.66
CA LEU A 713 37.47 23.21 -5.77
C LEU A 713 36.14 23.91 -5.43
N ASP A 714 36.12 24.72 -4.37
CA ASP A 714 34.92 25.44 -3.90
C ASP A 714 34.12 26.08 -5.04
N ILE A 715 32.83 25.74 -5.15
CA ILE A 715 31.93 26.25 -6.18
C ILE A 715 31.53 27.70 -5.85
N ASN A 716 32.38 28.64 -6.25
CA ASN A 716 32.19 30.08 -6.06
C ASN A 716 32.36 30.85 -7.39
N LEU A 717 31.92 32.11 -7.41
CA LEU A 717 31.92 32.94 -8.63
C LEU A 717 33.33 33.11 -9.24
N PRO A 718 34.39 33.46 -8.48
CA PRO A 718 35.77 33.50 -9.02
C PRO A 718 36.24 32.18 -9.63
N ASN A 719 36.04 31.04 -8.95
CA ASN A 719 36.49 29.73 -9.41
C ASN A 719 35.74 29.29 -10.68
N LEU A 720 34.42 29.52 -10.74
CA LEU A 720 33.61 29.23 -11.93
C LEU A 720 34.03 30.12 -13.13
N LEU A 721 34.27 31.42 -12.93
CA LEU A 721 34.79 32.29 -13.99
C LEU A 721 36.18 31.83 -14.46
N LYS A 722 37.09 31.47 -13.55
CA LYS A 722 38.42 30.93 -13.88
C LYS A 722 38.35 29.62 -14.66
N PHE A 723 37.41 28.74 -14.31
CA PHE A 723 37.13 27.50 -15.03
C PHE A 723 36.60 27.77 -16.45
N ILE A 724 35.58 28.61 -16.59
CA ILE A 724 34.98 28.97 -17.88
C ILE A 724 36.04 29.60 -18.80
N LEU A 725 36.81 30.58 -18.32
CA LEU A 725 37.86 31.23 -19.09
C LEU A 725 39.02 30.30 -19.49
N ARG A 726 39.24 29.19 -18.76
CA ARG A 726 40.28 28.20 -19.09
C ARG A 726 39.87 27.22 -20.19
N TYR A 727 38.58 26.95 -20.34
CA TYR A 727 38.04 25.90 -21.22
C TYR A 727 37.05 26.41 -22.28
N SER A 728 36.76 27.72 -22.31
CA SER A 728 35.97 28.41 -23.35
C SER A 728 36.62 28.35 -24.73
N SER A 729 35.81 28.47 -25.79
CA SER A 729 36.25 28.39 -27.19
C SER A 729 37.03 29.63 -27.71
N GLN A 730 37.37 30.61 -26.86
CA GLN A 730 38.08 31.83 -27.26
C GLN A 730 39.45 32.02 -26.55
N PRO A 731 40.55 32.19 -27.30
CA PRO A 731 41.78 32.77 -26.76
C PRO A 731 41.64 34.31 -26.69
N CYS A 732 41.87 34.91 -25.51
CA CYS A 732 41.87 36.38 -25.35
C CYS A 732 42.99 37.04 -26.17
N ARG A 733 42.64 37.59 -27.34
CA ARG A 733 43.58 38.23 -28.26
C ARG A 733 43.73 39.73 -27.95
N LYS A 734 44.61 40.05 -27.00
CA LYS A 734 45.37 41.31 -26.80
C LYS A 734 44.68 42.70 -26.84
N GLU A 735 43.37 42.84 -27.03
CA GLU A 735 42.69 44.16 -27.14
C GLU A 735 42.01 44.64 -25.85
N CYS A 736 42.21 43.95 -24.72
CA CYS A 736 41.75 44.41 -23.40
C CYS A 736 42.73 45.41 -22.73
N ALA A 737 43.49 46.18 -23.50
CA ALA A 737 44.48 47.13 -23.00
C ALA A 737 44.47 48.43 -23.83
N HIS A 738 44.70 49.55 -23.15
CA HIS A 738 44.78 50.93 -23.67
C HIS A 738 43.47 51.56 -24.18
N THR A 739 42.80 52.30 -23.28
CA THR A 739 42.46 53.72 -23.51
C THR A 739 42.01 54.36 -22.20
N HIS A 740 42.81 55.27 -21.63
CA HIS A 740 42.36 56.44 -20.85
C HIS A 740 43.55 57.42 -20.66
N PRO A 741 43.35 58.75 -20.77
CA PRO A 741 44.37 59.77 -20.52
C PRO A 741 44.51 60.11 -19.02
N PRO A 742 45.59 60.78 -18.59
CA PRO A 742 45.86 61.04 -17.17
C PRO A 742 45.04 62.20 -16.58
N LEU A 743 44.60 62.05 -15.32
CA LEU A 743 44.03 63.11 -14.49
C LEU A 743 44.69 63.11 -13.10
N THR A 744 45.52 64.12 -12.84
CA THR A 744 46.49 64.17 -11.74
C THR A 744 45.90 64.37 -10.33
N ASP A 745 44.56 64.36 -10.21
CA ASP A 745 43.83 64.72 -8.98
C ASP A 745 43.35 63.50 -8.16
N HIS A 746 43.54 62.28 -8.68
CA HIS A 746 43.03 61.06 -8.04
C HIS A 746 43.93 60.47 -6.95
N ALA A 747 45.19 60.90 -6.84
CA ALA A 747 46.19 60.29 -5.96
C ALA A 747 45.81 60.37 -4.47
N SER A 748 45.46 61.56 -3.99
CA SER A 748 45.08 61.82 -2.59
C SER A 748 43.85 61.02 -2.14
N HIS A 749 42.85 60.90 -3.00
CA HIS A 749 41.65 60.10 -2.76
C HIS A 749 41.93 58.59 -2.81
N LEU A 750 42.89 58.13 -3.62
CA LEU A 750 43.37 56.75 -3.59
C LEU A 750 44.12 56.45 -2.30
N GLU A 751 44.98 57.37 -1.85
CA GLU A 751 45.81 57.23 -0.67
C GLU A 751 44.98 57.17 0.63
N GLY A 752 43.95 58.02 0.75
CA GLY A 752 42.96 57.93 1.84
C GLY A 752 42.14 56.63 1.82
N LYS A 753 41.90 56.04 0.64
CA LYS A 753 41.28 54.70 0.52
C LYS A 753 42.26 53.58 0.89
N ILE A 754 43.54 53.70 0.52
CA ILE A 754 44.59 52.75 0.89
C ILE A 754 44.78 52.72 2.41
N GLN A 755 44.81 53.88 3.08
CA GLN A 755 44.83 53.94 4.55
C GLN A 755 43.60 53.28 5.18
N ARG A 756 42.39 53.51 4.64
CA ARG A 756 41.17 52.81 5.11
C ARG A 756 41.30 51.30 4.97
N LEU A 757 41.71 50.81 3.80
CA LEU A 757 41.92 49.37 3.56
C LEU A 757 43.02 48.78 4.46
N GLN A 758 44.10 49.52 4.75
CA GLN A 758 45.12 49.11 5.70
C GLN A 758 44.56 48.97 7.13
N THR A 759 43.72 49.92 7.58
CA THR A 759 43.07 49.80 8.90
C THR A 759 42.10 48.62 8.95
N GLU A 760 41.34 48.37 7.88
CA GLU A 760 40.39 47.26 7.78
C GLU A 760 41.10 45.89 7.72
N ILE A 761 42.21 45.79 7.00
CA ILE A 761 43.11 44.61 7.02
C ILE A 761 43.70 44.39 8.43
N SER A 762 44.04 45.45 9.17
CA SER A 762 44.53 45.34 10.55
C SER A 762 43.44 44.81 11.51
N PHE A 763 42.19 45.19 11.29
CA PHE A 763 41.04 44.72 12.04
C PHE A 763 40.73 43.24 11.71
N LEU A 764 40.73 42.88 10.42
CA LEU A 764 40.55 41.49 9.98
C LEU A 764 41.64 40.55 10.51
N ARG A 765 42.90 41.00 10.60
CA ARG A 765 43.98 40.23 11.25
C ARG A 765 43.75 40.01 12.74
N LYS A 766 43.20 40.99 13.47
CA LYS A 766 42.80 40.80 14.88
C LYS A 766 41.63 39.82 15.02
N ALA A 767 40.61 39.93 14.17
CA ALA A 767 39.49 38.99 14.13
C ALA A 767 39.95 37.54 13.81
N GLN A 768 40.89 37.38 12.88
CA GLN A 768 41.49 36.08 12.55
C GLN A 768 42.25 35.48 13.74
N ALA A 769 42.98 36.30 14.52
CA ALA A 769 43.65 35.84 15.73
C ALA A 769 42.66 35.41 16.84
N GLN A 770 41.56 36.15 17.03
CA GLN A 770 40.50 35.75 17.97
C GLN A 770 39.82 34.44 17.54
N LEU A 771 39.52 34.29 16.24
CA LEU A 771 38.93 33.06 15.70
C LEU A 771 39.89 31.86 15.85
N ALA A 772 41.19 32.06 15.66
CA ALA A 772 42.20 31.02 15.89
C ALA A 772 42.24 30.56 17.37
N SER A 773 42.07 31.48 18.33
CA SER A 773 41.92 31.12 19.74
C SER A 773 40.65 30.29 19.97
N GLN A 774 39.50 30.73 19.46
CA GLN A 774 38.23 30.02 19.61
C GLN A 774 38.29 28.59 19.01
N ILE A 775 38.98 28.41 17.88
CA ILE A 775 39.20 27.09 17.27
C ILE A 775 40.14 26.22 18.13
N SER A 776 41.15 26.83 18.78
CA SER A 776 42.03 26.13 19.73
C SER A 776 41.27 25.64 20.95
N ASP A 777 40.40 26.48 21.52
CA ASP A 777 39.60 26.15 22.70
C ASP A 777 38.51 25.11 22.38
N ALA A 778 37.83 25.24 21.24
CA ALA A 778 36.87 24.24 20.75
C ALA A 778 37.49 22.84 20.56
N ARG A 779 38.76 22.77 20.11
CA ARG A 779 39.50 21.49 20.01
C ARG A 779 39.84 20.88 21.37
N LYS A 780 40.06 21.69 22.42
CA LYS A 780 40.24 21.19 23.79
C LYS A 780 38.94 20.59 24.33
N ASP A 781 37.81 21.27 24.10
CA ASP A 781 36.49 20.76 24.48
C ASP A 781 36.11 19.50 23.68
N GLU A 782 36.44 19.41 22.39
CA GLU A 782 36.27 18.20 21.59
C GLU A 782 37.05 17.01 22.18
N HIS A 783 38.31 17.22 22.59
CA HIS A 783 39.10 16.20 23.30
C HIS A 783 38.49 15.82 24.66
N ARG A 784 38.01 16.79 25.44
CA ARG A 784 37.36 16.52 26.74
C ARG A 784 36.09 15.69 26.57
N LEU A 785 35.28 16.00 25.56
CA LEU A 785 34.07 15.27 25.22
C LEU A 785 34.36 13.84 24.71
N LYS A 786 35.45 13.62 23.97
CA LYS A 786 35.89 12.27 23.57
C LYS A 786 36.25 11.40 24.78
N ILE A 787 36.98 11.95 25.75
CA ILE A 787 37.32 11.25 27.00
C ILE A 787 36.05 10.92 27.80
N GLN A 788 35.13 11.88 27.94
CA GLN A 788 33.84 11.66 28.62
C GLN A 788 32.97 10.62 27.90
N LYS A 789 32.97 10.58 26.56
CA LYS A 789 32.27 9.55 25.77
C LYS A 789 32.84 8.15 26.07
N GLN A 790 34.16 8.01 26.10
CA GLN A 790 34.80 6.71 26.33
C GLN A 790 34.45 6.14 27.72
N ALA A 791 34.56 6.97 28.77
CA ALA A 791 34.15 6.58 30.12
C ALA A 791 32.64 6.24 30.21
N LEU A 792 31.78 6.89 29.43
CA LEU A 792 30.35 6.56 29.34
C LEU A 792 30.10 5.21 28.62
N GLU A 793 30.90 4.87 27.62
CA GLU A 793 30.82 3.57 26.94
C GLU A 793 31.34 2.43 27.83
N GLU A 794 32.39 2.66 28.62
CA GLU A 794 32.87 1.72 29.65
C GLU A 794 31.80 1.48 30.73
N ASN A 795 31.20 2.55 31.28
CA ASN A 795 30.09 2.45 32.23
C ASN A 795 28.87 1.71 31.65
N LYS A 796 28.56 1.90 30.36
CA LYS A 796 27.47 1.19 29.67
C LYS A 796 27.74 -0.32 29.58
N VAL A 797 28.98 -0.74 29.34
CA VAL A 797 29.36 -2.17 29.33
C VAL A 797 29.20 -2.78 30.73
N ALA A 798 29.63 -2.08 31.78
CA ALA A 798 29.43 -2.52 33.17
C ALA A 798 27.94 -2.65 33.54
N LEU A 799 27.10 -1.69 33.11
CA LEU A 799 25.65 -1.76 33.33
C LEU A 799 24.99 -2.95 32.59
N GLN A 800 25.45 -3.24 31.38
CA GLN A 800 24.94 -4.38 30.60
C GLN A 800 25.31 -5.71 31.26
N LEU A 801 26.55 -5.86 31.74
CA LEU A 801 26.97 -7.04 32.51
C LEU A 801 26.11 -7.23 33.77
N HIS A 802 25.86 -6.15 34.53
CA HIS A 802 24.99 -6.20 35.71
C HIS A 802 23.54 -6.60 35.39
N LYS A 803 23.00 -6.12 34.27
CA LYS A 803 21.67 -6.51 33.79
C LYS A 803 21.61 -8.01 33.47
N ASP A 804 22.61 -8.53 32.79
CA ASP A 804 22.60 -9.93 32.34
C ASP A 804 22.78 -10.89 33.53
N VAL A 805 23.58 -10.52 34.54
CA VAL A 805 23.65 -11.21 35.84
C VAL A 805 22.32 -11.17 36.60
N LEU A 806 21.64 -10.02 36.63
CA LEU A 806 20.32 -9.90 37.27
C LEU A 806 19.25 -10.73 36.55
N GLN A 807 19.33 -10.87 35.22
CA GLN A 807 18.40 -11.69 34.47
C GLN A 807 18.60 -13.19 34.76
N ALA A 808 19.86 -13.66 34.81
CA ALA A 808 20.15 -15.04 35.19
C ALA A 808 19.64 -15.39 36.60
N LEU A 809 19.84 -14.51 37.59
CA LEU A 809 19.28 -14.64 38.94
C LEU A 809 17.74 -14.65 38.95
N TYR A 810 17.09 -13.86 38.09
CA TYR A 810 15.64 -13.86 37.98
C TYR A 810 15.10 -15.17 37.37
N GLU A 811 15.77 -15.72 36.36
CA GLU A 811 15.42 -17.01 35.74
C GLU A 811 15.64 -18.18 36.72
N GLU A 812 16.71 -18.16 37.52
CA GLU A 812 16.93 -19.11 38.62
C GLU A 812 15.81 -19.06 39.68
N LYS A 813 15.47 -17.87 40.17
CA LYS A 813 14.39 -17.72 41.18
C LYS A 813 13.00 -17.98 40.62
N ALA A 814 12.74 -17.72 39.34
CA ALA A 814 11.51 -18.15 38.68
C ALA A 814 11.38 -19.69 38.67
N LYS A 815 12.50 -20.42 38.47
CA LYS A 815 12.52 -21.89 38.53
C LYS A 815 12.28 -22.42 39.93
N GLU A 816 12.94 -21.86 40.96
CA GLU A 816 12.68 -22.23 42.37
C GLU A 816 11.20 -22.06 42.76
N VAL A 817 10.58 -20.95 42.36
CA VAL A 817 9.16 -20.68 42.61
C VAL A 817 8.25 -21.66 41.85
N GLY A 818 8.60 -22.04 40.62
CA GLY A 818 7.91 -23.07 39.86
C GLY A 818 7.94 -24.44 40.55
N GLU A 819 9.13 -24.91 40.94
CA GLU A 819 9.30 -26.18 41.66
C GLU A 819 8.61 -26.18 43.04
N MET A 820 8.48 -25.01 43.68
CA MET A 820 7.72 -24.86 44.92
C MET A 820 6.21 -24.90 44.68
N ALA A 821 5.72 -24.30 43.59
CA ALA A 821 4.30 -24.32 43.22
C ALA A 821 3.82 -25.74 42.82
N GLU A 822 4.63 -26.51 42.10
CA GLU A 822 4.31 -27.92 41.78
C GLU A 822 4.21 -28.78 43.04
N LYS A 823 5.12 -28.61 44.00
CA LYS A 823 5.05 -29.29 45.31
C LYS A 823 3.82 -28.88 46.11
N LEU A 824 3.40 -27.61 46.03
CA LEU A 824 2.19 -27.14 46.68
C LEU A 824 0.92 -27.75 46.04
N GLN A 825 0.91 -27.90 44.72
CA GLN A 825 -0.19 -28.55 43.98
C GLN A 825 -0.33 -30.03 44.33
N ASP A 826 0.77 -30.79 44.34
CA ASP A 826 0.81 -32.19 44.78
C ASP A 826 0.30 -32.38 46.23
N LEU A 827 0.66 -31.46 47.14
CA LEU A 827 0.12 -31.46 48.50
C LEU A 827 -1.39 -31.16 48.56
N MET A 828 -1.89 -30.24 47.72
CA MET A 828 -3.34 -29.97 47.63
C MET A 828 -4.12 -31.16 47.07
N ASP A 829 -3.62 -31.82 46.03
CA ASP A 829 -4.30 -32.98 45.43
C ASP A 829 -4.26 -34.21 46.35
N LYS A 830 -3.17 -34.41 47.11
CA LYS A 830 -3.12 -35.41 48.20
C LYS A 830 -4.08 -35.08 49.35
N SER A 831 -4.16 -33.82 49.77
CA SER A 831 -5.14 -33.37 50.77
C SER A 831 -6.58 -33.64 50.30
N LYS A 832 -6.87 -33.43 49.01
CA LYS A 832 -8.16 -33.72 48.39
C LYS A 832 -8.49 -35.21 48.38
N SER A 833 -7.52 -36.09 48.10
CA SER A 833 -7.70 -37.55 48.21
C SER A 833 -8.09 -37.96 49.63
N LEU A 834 -7.33 -37.50 50.63
CA LEU A 834 -7.60 -37.77 52.04
C LEU A 834 -8.97 -37.24 52.49
N LEU A 835 -9.42 -36.09 51.97
CA LEU A 835 -10.78 -35.59 52.22
C LEU A 835 -11.87 -36.49 51.60
N THR A 836 -11.65 -37.02 50.39
CA THR A 836 -12.59 -37.99 49.79
C THR A 836 -12.60 -39.35 50.49
N GLU A 837 -11.44 -39.81 50.99
CA GLU A 837 -11.33 -41.04 51.79
C GLU A 837 -12.04 -40.89 53.15
N ASN A 838 -11.85 -39.76 53.84
CA ASN A 838 -12.58 -39.47 55.07
C ASN A 838 -14.10 -39.32 54.85
N ALA A 839 -14.53 -38.74 53.72
CA ALA A 839 -15.94 -38.69 53.36
C ALA A 839 -16.55 -40.08 53.13
N LEU A 840 -15.84 -40.98 52.44
CA LEU A 840 -16.24 -42.38 52.28
C LEU A 840 -16.27 -43.15 53.61
N LEU A 841 -15.30 -42.90 54.49
CA LEU A 841 -15.28 -43.44 55.86
C LEU A 841 -16.50 -43.00 56.68
N ASN A 842 -16.87 -41.72 56.63
CA ASN A 842 -18.07 -41.21 57.31
C ASN A 842 -19.35 -41.85 56.75
N ILE A 843 -19.46 -42.04 55.43
CA ILE A 843 -20.60 -42.74 54.81
C ILE A 843 -20.67 -44.21 55.25
N LEU A 844 -19.51 -44.89 55.37
CA LEU A 844 -19.43 -46.26 55.89
C LEU A 844 -19.80 -46.34 57.38
N ILE A 845 -19.38 -45.36 58.19
CA ILE A 845 -19.74 -45.25 59.61
C ILE A 845 -21.25 -45.06 59.74
N SER A 846 -21.86 -44.10 59.04
CA SER A 846 -23.32 -43.92 59.10
C SER A 846 -24.09 -45.13 58.57
N SER A 847 -23.59 -45.85 57.54
CA SER A 847 -24.21 -47.11 57.10
C SER A 847 -24.10 -48.26 58.13
N LEU A 848 -23.06 -48.25 58.98
CA LEU A 848 -22.94 -49.17 60.11
C LEU A 848 -23.82 -48.73 61.29
N GLU A 849 -23.96 -47.42 61.52
CA GLU A 849 -24.88 -46.86 62.51
C GLU A 849 -26.34 -47.16 62.15
N ASP A 850 -26.74 -46.98 60.88
CA ASP A 850 -28.07 -47.35 60.37
C ASP A 850 -28.36 -48.83 60.60
N LYS A 851 -27.40 -49.73 60.30
CA LYS A 851 -27.53 -51.18 60.58
C LYS A 851 -27.56 -51.52 62.08
N LEU A 852 -26.94 -50.69 62.92
CA LEU A 852 -27.04 -50.78 64.38
C LEU A 852 -28.35 -50.17 64.92
N VAL A 853 -29.02 -49.32 64.15
CA VAL A 853 -30.35 -48.78 64.44
C VAL A 853 -31.44 -49.76 63.98
N GLU A 854 -31.34 -50.36 62.80
CA GLU A 854 -32.23 -51.44 62.35
C GLU A 854 -32.24 -52.60 63.36
N ASN A 855 -31.06 -53.10 63.77
CA ASN A 855 -30.91 -54.11 64.83
C ASN A 855 -31.38 -53.67 66.24
N LYS A 856 -31.73 -52.39 66.43
CA LYS A 856 -32.34 -51.88 67.67
C LYS A 856 -33.83 -51.59 67.53
N GLN A 857 -34.36 -51.40 66.32
CA GLN A 857 -35.77 -51.04 66.12
C GLN A 857 -36.75 -52.22 66.25
N GLU A 858 -36.27 -53.47 66.31
CA GLU A 858 -37.04 -54.59 66.86
C GLU A 858 -37.33 -54.45 68.37
N LYS A 859 -36.65 -53.54 69.09
CA LYS A 859 -36.91 -53.17 70.49
C LYS A 859 -37.43 -51.74 70.61
N LYS A 860 -38.60 -51.50 70.02
CA LYS A 860 -39.42 -50.29 70.16
C LYS A 860 -40.03 -50.18 71.58
N ILE A 861 -40.59 -49.01 71.92
CA ILE A 861 -41.35 -48.67 73.16
C ILE A 861 -40.37 -48.34 74.34
N THR A 862 -40.34 -47.16 74.99
CA THR A 862 -41.41 -46.22 75.44
C THR A 862 -40.89 -44.76 75.75
N ILE A 863 -41.80 -43.78 75.95
CA ILE A 863 -41.72 -42.55 76.83
C ILE A 863 -40.96 -41.25 76.36
N PHE A 864 -41.74 -40.27 75.86
CA PHE A 864 -42.04 -38.88 76.37
C PHE A 864 -40.98 -37.77 76.75
N ASN A 865 -41.09 -36.61 76.04
CA ASN A 865 -41.33 -35.19 76.46
C ASN A 865 -40.35 -34.22 77.22
N GLN A 866 -40.37 -32.94 76.76
CA GLN A 866 -40.26 -31.60 77.48
C GLN A 866 -38.90 -31.19 78.13
N SER A 867 -38.52 -29.89 78.38
CA SER A 867 -38.95 -28.51 78.00
C SER A 867 -37.88 -27.42 78.36
N SER A 868 -38.06 -26.12 78.03
CA SER A 868 -37.12 -24.95 78.24
C SER A 868 -37.51 -24.04 79.46
N PRO A 869 -37.10 -22.73 79.69
CA PRO A 869 -36.04 -21.79 79.16
C PRO A 869 -35.34 -20.81 80.21
N VAL A 870 -34.61 -19.73 79.77
CA VAL A 870 -34.16 -18.46 80.49
C VAL A 870 -32.90 -18.52 81.45
N GLY A 871 -32.05 -17.49 81.70
CA GLY A 871 -31.72 -16.18 81.02
C GLY A 871 -31.20 -14.96 81.87
N THR A 872 -30.13 -14.25 81.44
CA THR A 872 -29.58 -12.90 81.90
C THR A 872 -28.78 -12.82 83.25
N ARG A 873 -28.05 -11.77 83.73
CA ARG A 873 -27.71 -10.33 83.38
C ARG A 873 -26.52 -9.74 84.25
N GLY A 874 -25.77 -8.68 83.85
CA GLY A 874 -24.99 -7.77 84.80
C GLY A 874 -23.56 -7.23 84.39
N PRO A 875 -23.04 -6.06 84.89
CA PRO A 875 -21.75 -5.43 84.42
C PRO A 875 -20.78 -4.73 85.46
N VAL A 876 -19.69 -4.10 84.96
CA VAL A 876 -18.75 -3.06 85.55
C VAL A 876 -17.35 -3.53 86.08
N ALA A 877 -16.37 -2.61 86.11
CA ALA A 877 -14.90 -2.80 86.15
C ALA A 877 -14.19 -2.36 87.46
N ASP A 878 -12.86 -2.60 87.58
CA ASP A 878 -11.86 -1.59 88.02
C ASP A 878 -10.38 -1.97 87.66
N SER A 879 -9.37 -1.41 88.34
CA SER A 879 -8.03 -1.06 87.80
C SER A 879 -6.75 -1.58 88.52
N GLU A 880 -5.58 -1.19 87.98
CA GLU A 880 -4.19 -1.14 88.53
C GLU A 880 -3.18 -2.32 88.39
N PRO A 881 -1.83 -2.06 88.43
CA PRO A 881 -0.78 -2.98 87.90
C PRO A 881 0.47 -3.23 88.80
N LYS A 882 1.39 -4.15 88.42
CA LYS A 882 2.89 -3.94 88.34
C LYS A 882 3.79 -5.20 88.24
N VAL A 883 4.89 -5.03 87.49
CA VAL A 883 6.28 -5.57 87.71
C VAL A 883 6.65 -7.04 87.33
N HIS A 884 7.64 -7.15 86.41
CA HIS A 884 8.65 -8.21 86.11
C HIS A 884 8.23 -9.72 86.01
N ASN A 885 8.76 -10.56 85.10
CA ASN A 885 9.77 -10.35 84.03
C ASN A 885 9.59 -11.33 82.84
N GLU A 886 10.21 -11.01 81.71
CA GLU A 886 10.71 -11.91 80.64
C GLU A 886 9.79 -12.74 79.70
N ASN A 887 9.98 -12.44 78.40
CA ASN A 887 10.10 -13.35 77.24
C ASN A 887 8.87 -13.92 76.48
N SER A 888 9.11 -14.15 75.17
CA SER A 888 8.22 -14.64 74.10
C SER A 888 7.07 -13.69 73.69
N ALA A 889 6.70 -13.71 72.39
CA ALA A 889 5.89 -12.66 71.77
C ALA A 889 4.96 -13.15 70.63
N ASP A 890 3.73 -12.61 70.63
CA ASP A 890 2.75 -12.44 69.53
C ASP A 890 1.80 -11.27 70.03
N ILE A 891 0.66 -10.81 69.48
CA ILE A 891 -0.34 -11.30 68.52
C ILE A 891 -0.77 -10.15 67.56
N LEU A 892 -1.06 -10.52 66.31
CA LEU A 892 -1.97 -9.92 65.30
C LEU A 892 -2.65 -8.54 65.56
N GLY A 893 -2.77 -7.69 64.53
CA GLY A 893 -3.64 -6.50 64.55
C GLY A 893 -3.95 -5.90 63.17
N THR A 894 -5.07 -5.17 63.05
CA THR A 894 -5.61 -4.60 61.79
C THR A 894 -5.70 -3.05 61.79
N ASP A 895 -6.09 -2.51 60.62
CA ASP A 895 -6.83 -1.25 60.40
C ASP A 895 -6.14 0.13 60.18
N THR A 896 -6.51 0.71 59.03
CA THR A 896 -6.86 2.12 58.72
C THR A 896 -5.91 3.33 58.92
N ALA A 897 -5.97 4.21 57.90
CA ALA A 897 -6.02 5.69 57.96
C ALA A 897 -4.73 6.57 58.17
N VAL A 898 -4.10 6.94 57.05
CA VAL A 898 -3.90 8.34 56.56
C VAL A 898 -3.35 9.43 57.53
N THR A 899 -2.09 9.86 57.35
CA THR A 899 -1.64 11.26 57.03
C THR A 899 -0.10 11.48 57.15
N SER A 900 0.48 12.32 56.27
CA SER A 900 1.74 13.12 56.43
C SER A 900 3.09 12.41 56.74
N GLU A 901 4.28 12.96 56.44
CA GLU A 901 4.74 13.97 55.45
C GLU A 901 6.28 13.85 55.24
N TYR A 902 6.77 14.09 54.01
CA TYR A 902 8.18 14.39 53.63
C TYR A 902 9.29 13.35 54.02
N ILE A 903 10.37 13.15 53.25
CA ILE A 903 11.41 14.11 52.80
C ILE A 903 11.74 13.96 51.29
N LYS A 904 12.26 15.03 50.68
CA LYS A 904 12.76 15.05 49.29
C LYS A 904 14.22 14.62 49.18
N GLY A 905 14.52 13.66 48.31
CA GLY A 905 15.82 13.58 47.61
C GLY A 905 15.79 14.42 46.32
N ASN A 906 16.95 14.90 45.85
CA ASN A 906 17.01 15.90 44.77
C ASN A 906 17.35 15.30 43.38
N ARG A 907 17.22 16.13 42.33
CA ARG A 907 17.38 15.77 40.92
C ARG A 907 18.57 16.51 40.29
N THR A 908 19.56 15.76 39.81
CA THR A 908 20.69 16.12 38.91
C THR A 908 21.35 14.80 38.50
N ASP A 909 21.68 14.52 37.23
CA ASP A 909 21.51 15.29 35.98
C ASP A 909 20.84 14.43 34.88
#